data_AF-E6ZT09-F1
#
_entry.id   AF-E6ZT09-F1
#
_cell.length_a   1.000
_cell.length_b   1.000
_cell.length_c   1.000
_cell.angle_alpha   90.00
_cell.angle_beta   90.00
_cell.angle_gamma   90.00
#
_symmetry.space_group_name_H-M   'P 1'
#
loop_
_entity.id
_entity.type
_entity.pdbx_description
1 polymer ?
#
loop_
_entity_poly.entity_id
_entity_poly.type
_entity_poly.pdbx_seq_one_letter_code
_entity_poly.pdbx_strand_id
1 'polypeptide(L)'
;MVGAQRDNRRRSGSIRKSSSQQHYVPIISIPSPPLPAEEYSSSTHLLIDDYGDEVAEAGPSIAATSASAQPSHIPRRPVLSRRRTSKKEYVHPYLSGNFAPVTTECPLTDCLYEGTIPAEFAGSQYVRNGGNPLANSDLDRDAHWFDADGMLAGVLFRRTPEGTIQPCFLNRFILTDLLLSTPDHSRLPYLPSIATLVNPHTSFFWLLCEIVRTFVLTILTWLPGLGLTSDQKLRRISVANTSVFWHDGKAMAGCESGPPMRIMLPGLETVGWYTGEDEEEGEDEKLKSKGFGGGPPIISMLREFTTAHPKIDPRTQELLLYHMCFEAPYLRISVIPPAKSKRSHLPAHATTIKGKAVRGLKQPKMMHDFGATPTQTVILDVPLSLDMLNLVRGKPILHYDPSQPSRFGVLPRYAPEQVRWFESADACCVYHTANSWDDDGKFASLPARDAREASDATTRGVNMLGCRLNSATLVYSAGNLLPPSHVLPPPNCSEKCQLYYWRFDLEQVDANEISHEFALSDVPFEFPAINEEYAMQQARYVYGTSMRDGTFDAGLGKAAKIDALVKVDAETLIRKGKAMWSQGRLRAGESVDTRTVEEVLAAQRDGSASAEDTIKIFEMPRGWYAQETTFVPRRSGAGAQQEDDGWLVCYVFDEATGLHPSTGEVLPGATSELWIIDAKHMKHIVCRIKLPQRVPYGLHGTLFTEEQIAAQRPIAASQVRSWASSVTLADPFASSSLGSTVYTASGKAATSKFKDGNEVYAAFVKDPVRIGAWWIKRKIELLIA
;
A
#
# COMPACT_ATOMS: atom_id res chain seq x y z
N MET A 1 -50.01 65.77 16.84
CA MET A 1 -48.98 64.96 16.16
C MET A 1 -47.68 65.24 16.93
N VAL A 2 -47.19 64.41 17.85
CA VAL A 2 -46.99 62.93 17.86
C VAL A 2 -45.98 62.50 16.78
N GLY A 3 -44.80 61.96 17.10
CA GLY A 3 -44.02 62.09 18.35
C GLY A 3 -43.46 60.80 18.97
N ALA A 4 -42.11 60.74 19.02
CA ALA A 4 -41.25 60.16 20.07
C ALA A 4 -41.17 58.62 20.33
N GLN A 5 -39.96 58.24 20.82
CA GLN A 5 -39.63 57.04 21.63
C GLN A 5 -39.64 55.66 20.90
N ARG A 6 -38.97 54.60 21.40
CA ARG A 6 -38.40 54.39 22.75
C ARG A 6 -37.17 53.43 22.79
N ASP A 7 -36.27 53.64 23.75
CA ASP A 7 -35.28 52.65 24.20
C ASP A 7 -35.86 51.51 25.07
N ASN A 8 -35.01 50.50 25.35
CA ASN A 8 -34.43 50.21 26.68
C ASN A 8 -34.63 48.80 27.33
N ARG A 9 -33.59 48.41 28.10
CA ARG A 9 -33.54 47.49 29.27
C ARG A 9 -33.79 45.97 29.09
N ARG A 10 -32.74 45.21 29.40
CA ARG A 10 -32.62 44.40 30.66
C ARG A 10 -31.18 44.59 31.19
N ARG A 11 -30.96 45.39 32.25
CA ARG A 11 -31.02 45.08 33.70
C ARG A 11 -30.01 44.02 34.17
N SER A 12 -29.17 44.41 35.12
CA SER A 12 -28.20 43.60 35.85
C SER A 12 -28.83 42.85 37.03
N GLY A 13 -28.13 41.82 37.49
CA GLY A 13 -28.35 41.12 38.75
C GLY A 13 -27.09 40.30 39.08
N SER A 14 -26.62 40.34 40.33
CA SER A 14 -25.34 39.72 40.71
C SER A 14 -25.47 38.81 41.93
N ILE A 15 -24.57 37.83 42.00
CA ILE A 15 -24.22 37.03 43.18
C ILE A 15 -25.34 36.12 43.74
N ARG A 16 -25.10 34.81 43.64
CA ARG A 16 -25.07 33.93 44.82
C ARG A 16 -24.06 32.80 44.62
N LYS A 17 -23.28 32.51 45.68
CA LYS A 17 -22.41 31.33 45.75
C LYS A 17 -23.19 30.16 46.36
N SER A 18 -23.04 28.98 45.78
CA SER A 18 -23.32 27.68 46.39
C SER A 18 -22.31 26.70 45.79
N SER A 19 -21.20 26.46 46.50
CA SER A 19 -21.02 25.31 47.40
C SER A 19 -20.53 24.07 46.63
N SER A 20 -19.28 23.70 46.89
CA SER A 20 -18.61 22.55 46.29
C SER A 20 -19.33 21.23 46.54
N GLN A 21 -19.52 20.44 45.47
CA GLN A 21 -19.67 18.99 45.58
C GLN A 21 -18.40 18.34 45.04
N GLN A 22 -17.73 17.55 45.88
CA GLN A 22 -16.64 16.67 45.46
C GLN A 22 -17.26 15.45 44.80
N HIS A 23 -17.04 15.24 43.51
CA HIS A 23 -17.36 13.95 42.89
C HIS A 23 -16.26 12.94 43.23
N TYR A 24 -16.63 11.97 44.07
CA TYR A 24 -15.82 10.79 44.34
C TYR A 24 -15.55 10.02 43.04
N VAL A 25 -14.27 9.76 42.74
CA VAL A 25 -13.88 8.75 41.76
C VAL A 25 -13.78 7.42 42.50
N PRO A 26 -14.56 6.38 42.14
CA PRO A 26 -14.44 5.07 42.77
C PRO A 26 -13.16 4.38 42.28
N ILE A 27 -12.16 4.27 43.16
CA ILE A 27 -10.95 3.48 42.90
C ILE A 27 -11.33 2.00 42.95
N ILE A 28 -11.53 1.39 41.77
CA ILE A 28 -11.68 -0.07 41.65
C ILE A 28 -10.28 -0.68 41.74
N SER A 29 -9.94 -1.25 42.88
CA SER A 29 -8.69 -1.97 43.09
C SER A 29 -8.79 -3.36 42.47
N ILE A 30 -8.06 -3.58 41.37
CA ILE A 30 -7.93 -4.90 40.73
C ILE A 30 -6.77 -5.64 41.42
N PRO A 31 -6.98 -6.86 41.96
CA PRO A 31 -5.91 -7.59 42.63
C PRO A 31 -4.91 -8.15 41.62
N SER A 32 -3.62 -8.14 41.99
CA SER A 32 -2.54 -8.75 41.21
C SER A 32 -2.73 -10.26 41.06
N PRO A 33 -2.32 -10.87 39.93
CA PRO A 33 -2.39 -12.31 39.75
C PRO A 33 -1.46 -13.06 40.72
N PRO A 34 -1.83 -14.26 41.20
CA PRO A 34 -0.95 -15.09 42.01
C PRO A 34 0.20 -15.67 41.16
N LEU A 35 1.35 -15.89 41.81
CA LEU A 35 2.46 -16.65 41.24
C LEU A 35 2.09 -18.14 41.10
N PRO A 36 2.70 -18.88 40.16
CA PRO A 36 2.37 -20.29 39.93
C PRO A 36 2.74 -21.17 41.13
N ALA A 37 1.86 -22.13 41.45
CA ALA A 37 2.12 -23.19 42.41
C ALA A 37 2.61 -24.46 41.68
N GLU A 38 3.37 -25.28 42.39
CA GLU A 38 4.04 -26.48 41.86
C GLU A 38 3.07 -27.68 41.68
N GLU A 39 3.61 -28.77 41.13
CA GLU A 39 2.96 -30.05 40.88
C GLU A 39 2.23 -30.62 42.11
N TYR A 40 1.12 -31.35 41.89
CA TYR A 40 0.93 -32.62 42.60
C TYR A 40 0.04 -33.59 41.82
N SER A 41 0.37 -34.87 41.92
CA SER A 41 -0.32 -35.99 41.27
C SER A 41 -1.35 -36.64 42.20
N SER A 42 -2.53 -36.98 41.67
CA SER A 42 -3.20 -38.25 42.01
C SER A 42 -4.33 -38.64 41.05
N SER A 43 -4.33 -39.93 40.69
CA SER A 43 -5.47 -40.77 40.29
C SER A 43 -6.69 -40.66 41.24
N THR A 44 -7.93 -41.07 40.95
CA THR A 44 -8.55 -42.01 39.97
C THR A 44 -10.08 -41.66 39.89
N HIS A 45 -11.08 -42.36 39.30
CA HIS A 45 -11.26 -43.69 38.69
C HIS A 45 -12.56 -43.70 37.83
N LEU A 46 -12.55 -44.41 36.69
CA LEU A 46 -13.73 -45.00 35.99
C LEU A 46 -14.77 -44.02 35.39
N LEU A 47 -15.55 -44.38 34.35
CA LEU A 47 -15.85 -45.70 33.76
C LEU A 47 -15.31 -45.90 32.32
N ILE A 48 -15.30 -47.17 31.92
CA ILE A 48 -14.94 -47.70 30.59
C ILE A 48 -16.22 -48.15 29.89
N ASP A 49 -16.25 -48.06 28.55
CA ASP A 49 -16.91 -49.06 27.70
C ASP A 49 -16.02 -49.31 26.47
N ASP A 50 -15.88 -50.57 26.08
CA ASP A 50 -14.95 -51.07 25.03
C ASP A 50 -15.34 -50.55 23.62
N TYR A 51 -14.43 -50.42 22.64
CA TYR A 51 -13.80 -51.56 21.97
C TYR A 51 -12.58 -51.17 21.10
N GLY A 52 -11.54 -52.02 21.12
CA GLY A 52 -10.81 -52.41 19.90
C GLY A 52 -9.44 -51.76 19.63
N ASP A 53 -8.41 -52.35 20.23
CA ASP A 53 -7.02 -52.41 19.76
C ASP A 53 -6.91 -52.87 18.27
N GLU A 54 -5.78 -52.73 17.55
CA GLU A 54 -4.37 -52.78 17.98
C GLU A 54 -3.45 -51.70 17.38
N VAL A 55 -2.40 -51.39 18.14
CA VAL A 55 -1.23 -50.59 17.76
C VAL A 55 0.00 -51.50 17.64
N ALA A 56 0.89 -51.22 16.69
CA ALA A 56 2.23 -51.81 16.67
C ALA A 56 3.29 -50.82 16.16
N GLU A 57 4.15 -50.34 17.07
CA GLU A 57 5.41 -49.66 16.74
C GLU A 57 6.52 -50.68 16.44
N ALA A 58 7.51 -50.30 15.62
CA ALA A 58 8.87 -50.87 15.69
C ALA A 58 9.90 -49.94 15.03
N GLY A 59 11.11 -49.92 15.60
CA GLY A 59 12.27 -49.14 15.11
C GLY A 59 13.11 -49.83 14.03
N PRO A 60 14.27 -49.25 13.66
CA PRO A 60 15.00 -49.56 12.43
C PRO A 60 16.07 -50.66 12.55
N SER A 61 16.44 -51.28 11.42
CA SER A 61 17.68 -52.06 11.25
C SER A 61 18.16 -52.09 9.80
N ILE A 62 19.41 -52.53 9.57
CA ILE A 62 20.16 -52.40 8.31
C ILE A 62 20.46 -53.78 7.71
N ALA A 63 20.24 -53.96 6.40
CA ALA A 63 20.91 -54.97 5.57
C ALA A 63 20.88 -54.56 4.09
N ALA A 64 21.83 -55.04 3.27
CA ALA A 64 21.92 -54.72 1.85
C ALA A 64 22.14 -55.97 0.98
N THR A 65 21.46 -56.05 -0.17
CA THR A 65 21.74 -57.00 -1.27
C THR A 65 21.32 -56.40 -2.62
N SER A 66 21.94 -56.88 -3.70
CA SER A 66 21.83 -56.33 -5.05
C SER A 66 20.90 -57.12 -5.98
N ALA A 67 20.10 -56.43 -6.81
CA ALA A 67 19.67 -56.91 -8.14
C ALA A 67 19.14 -55.75 -9.00
N SER A 68 19.16 -55.91 -10.33
CA SER A 68 18.72 -54.90 -11.30
C SER A 68 17.28 -55.12 -11.80
N ALA A 69 16.47 -54.06 -11.84
CA ALA A 69 15.22 -54.00 -12.60
C ALA A 69 14.97 -52.59 -13.15
N GLN A 70 14.24 -52.47 -14.26
CA GLN A 70 13.90 -51.18 -14.88
C GLN A 70 12.73 -50.46 -14.17
N PRO A 71 12.62 -49.12 -14.26
CA PRO A 71 11.64 -48.36 -13.49
C PRO A 71 10.21 -48.51 -14.03
N SER A 72 9.35 -49.18 -13.26
CA SER A 72 7.90 -49.22 -13.51
C SER A 72 7.13 -48.38 -12.49
N HIS A 73 6.23 -47.52 -12.98
CA HIS A 73 5.23 -46.76 -12.22
C HIS A 73 5.76 -45.86 -11.07
N ILE A 74 6.06 -44.61 -11.43
CA ILE A 74 5.92 -43.48 -10.49
C ILE A 74 4.45 -43.45 -10.01
N PRO A 75 4.17 -43.44 -8.69
CA PRO A 75 2.81 -43.27 -8.20
C PRO A 75 2.33 -41.86 -8.58
N ARG A 76 1.26 -41.78 -9.37
CA ARG A 76 0.64 -40.49 -9.74
C ARG A 76 0.17 -39.79 -8.46
N ARG A 77 0.79 -38.65 -8.11
CA ARG A 77 0.25 -37.73 -7.10
C ARG A 77 -1.23 -37.47 -7.44
N PRO A 78 -2.14 -37.46 -6.44
CA PRO A 78 -3.56 -37.29 -6.70
C PRO A 78 -3.81 -35.92 -7.32
N VAL A 79 -4.18 -35.92 -8.61
CA VAL A 79 -4.73 -34.74 -9.26
C VAL A 79 -6.06 -34.46 -8.56
N LEU A 80 -6.10 -33.41 -7.75
CA LEU A 80 -7.34 -32.86 -7.19
C LEU A 80 -8.16 -32.22 -8.32
N SER A 81 -8.78 -33.08 -9.14
CA SER A 81 -9.92 -32.67 -9.96
C SER A 81 -10.95 -32.05 -9.02
N ARG A 82 -11.54 -30.93 -9.45
CA ARG A 82 -12.35 -30.02 -8.62
C ARG A 82 -13.68 -30.67 -8.24
N ARG A 83 -13.65 -31.69 -7.37
CA ARG A 83 -14.82 -32.24 -6.67
C ARG A 83 -15.54 -31.05 -6.04
N ARG A 84 -16.83 -30.91 -6.34
CA ARG A 84 -17.68 -29.89 -5.74
C ARG A 84 -17.92 -30.26 -4.28
N THR A 85 -17.00 -29.85 -3.42
CA THR A 85 -17.26 -29.66 -1.99
C THR A 85 -18.46 -28.72 -1.81
N SER A 86 -19.10 -28.78 -0.65
CA SER A 86 -20.20 -27.90 -0.27
C SER A 86 -19.79 -26.42 -0.45
N LYS A 87 -20.52 -25.68 -1.28
CA LYS A 87 -20.32 -24.24 -1.58
C LYS A 87 -20.69 -23.35 -0.37
N LYS A 88 -20.07 -23.56 0.80
CA LYS A 88 -20.41 -22.84 2.04
C LYS A 88 -19.28 -22.64 3.06
N GLU A 89 -18.09 -23.20 2.85
CA GLU A 89 -17.04 -23.27 3.90
C GLU A 89 -15.67 -22.73 3.46
N TYR A 90 -15.53 -22.18 2.25
CA TYR A 90 -14.29 -21.57 1.79
C TYR A 90 -14.37 -20.05 1.92
N VAL A 91 -13.56 -19.48 2.81
CA VAL A 91 -13.36 -18.03 2.95
C VAL A 91 -11.98 -17.67 2.40
N HIS A 92 -11.88 -16.59 1.64
CA HIS A 92 -10.62 -16.16 1.05
C HIS A 92 -9.65 -15.64 2.13
N PRO A 93 -8.35 -16.01 2.14
CA PRO A 93 -7.41 -15.55 3.17
C PRO A 93 -7.38 -14.02 3.32
N TYR A 94 -7.32 -13.30 2.19
CA TYR A 94 -7.33 -11.84 2.13
C TYR A 94 -8.72 -11.20 2.30
N LEU A 95 -9.71 -11.95 2.79
CA LEU A 95 -11.03 -11.47 3.26
C LEU A 95 -11.37 -12.06 4.64
N SER A 96 -10.38 -12.60 5.36
CA SER A 96 -10.54 -13.32 6.64
C SER A 96 -9.50 -12.86 7.68
N GLY A 97 -9.69 -13.19 8.96
CA GLY A 97 -8.85 -12.65 10.03
C GLY A 97 -8.78 -11.12 10.00
N ASN A 98 -7.61 -10.53 10.25
CA ASN A 98 -7.45 -9.08 10.09
C ASN A 98 -7.31 -8.59 8.62
N PHE A 99 -7.48 -9.46 7.61
CA PHE A 99 -7.76 -9.02 6.23
C PHE A 99 -9.27 -8.89 5.95
N ALA A 100 -10.15 -9.31 6.87
CA ALA A 100 -11.58 -9.11 6.71
C ALA A 100 -11.91 -7.61 6.57
N PRO A 101 -12.92 -7.22 5.76
CA PRO A 101 -13.27 -5.80 5.57
C PRO A 101 -13.74 -5.11 6.85
N VAL A 102 -13.57 -3.80 6.90
CA VAL A 102 -14.27 -2.89 7.81
C VAL A 102 -15.17 -1.99 6.96
N THR A 103 -16.47 -2.25 6.98
CA THR A 103 -17.47 -1.52 6.18
C THR A 103 -17.97 -0.24 6.86
N THR A 104 -17.45 0.09 8.05
CA THR A 104 -17.85 1.25 8.86
C THR A 104 -16.80 2.37 8.85
N GLU A 105 -17.25 3.60 8.55
CA GLU A 105 -16.47 4.81 8.79
C GLU A 105 -16.67 5.27 10.24
N CYS A 106 -15.57 5.48 10.96
CA CYS A 106 -15.53 5.98 12.33
C CYS A 106 -15.28 7.50 12.28
N PRO A 107 -16.14 8.34 12.89
CA PRO A 107 -15.88 9.76 13.03
C PRO A 107 -14.69 10.00 13.99
N LEU A 108 -14.17 11.23 14.02
CA LEU A 108 -13.05 11.61 14.88
C LEU A 108 -13.33 11.32 16.36
N THR A 109 -12.73 10.26 16.87
CA THR A 109 -13.05 9.63 18.17
C THR A 109 -11.81 9.57 19.05
N ASP A 110 -11.90 10.15 20.25
CA ASP A 110 -10.81 10.20 21.21
C ASP A 110 -10.42 8.79 21.68
N CYS A 111 -9.12 8.47 21.62
CA CYS A 111 -8.54 7.17 21.92
C CYS A 111 -7.95 7.13 23.33
N LEU A 112 -8.00 5.97 23.98
CA LEU A 112 -7.23 5.70 25.19
C LEU A 112 -5.78 5.39 24.82
N TYR A 113 -4.82 5.75 25.68
CA TYR A 113 -3.42 5.42 25.48
C TYR A 113 -2.68 5.13 26.78
N GLU A 114 -1.59 4.37 26.66
CA GLU A 114 -0.66 4.01 27.73
C GLU A 114 0.77 4.42 27.31
N GLY A 115 1.58 4.90 28.26
CA GLY A 115 2.90 5.46 27.99
C GLY A 115 2.86 6.97 27.73
N THR A 116 3.83 7.48 26.96
CA THR A 116 4.00 8.92 26.72
C THR A 116 4.03 9.19 25.22
N ILE A 117 3.08 9.97 24.72
CA ILE A 117 3.11 10.45 23.33
C ILE A 117 4.25 11.48 23.18
N PRO A 118 5.23 11.29 22.29
CA PRO A 118 6.30 12.25 22.10
C PRO A 118 5.83 13.59 21.53
N ALA A 119 6.55 14.67 21.86
CA ALA A 119 6.18 16.04 21.51
C ALA A 119 6.15 16.29 19.99
N GLU A 120 6.89 15.50 19.21
CA GLU A 120 6.92 15.57 17.74
C GLU A 120 5.58 15.22 17.09
N PHE A 121 4.79 14.38 17.76
CA PHE A 121 3.46 14.01 17.27
C PHE A 121 2.44 15.13 17.52
N ALA A 122 2.68 16.08 18.43
CA ALA A 122 1.67 17.07 18.80
C ALA A 122 1.20 17.92 17.61
N GLY A 123 -0.10 17.87 17.30
CA GLY A 123 -0.73 18.52 16.15
C GLY A 123 -0.59 17.79 14.81
N SER A 124 0.22 16.72 14.75
CA SER A 124 0.39 15.87 13.55
C SER A 124 -0.75 14.86 13.40
N GLN A 125 -0.78 14.18 12.25
CA GLN A 125 -1.67 13.05 12.00
C GLN A 125 -0.91 11.91 11.29
N TYR A 126 -0.92 10.72 11.90
CA TYR A 126 -0.50 9.51 11.20
C TYR A 126 -1.65 9.02 10.32
N VAL A 127 -1.39 8.69 9.05
CA VAL A 127 -2.40 8.16 8.12
C VAL A 127 -1.80 7.01 7.32
N ARG A 128 -2.56 5.92 7.16
CA ARG A 128 -2.17 4.71 6.41
C ARG A 128 -3.27 4.31 5.43
N ASN A 129 -2.92 3.99 4.19
CA ASN A 129 -3.85 3.58 3.12
C ASN A 129 -3.90 2.05 2.96
N GLY A 130 -4.97 1.50 2.40
CA GLY A 130 -5.06 0.07 2.15
C GLY A 130 -6.34 -0.33 1.44
N GLY A 131 -6.28 -1.47 0.74
CA GLY A 131 -7.46 -2.09 0.14
C GLY A 131 -8.39 -2.65 1.21
N ASN A 132 -9.65 -2.21 1.20
CA ASN A 132 -10.71 -2.64 2.10
C ASN A 132 -12.02 -2.68 1.30
N PRO A 133 -12.48 -3.85 0.81
CA PRO A 133 -13.52 -3.89 -0.20
C PRO A 133 -14.89 -3.64 0.43
N LEU A 134 -15.61 -2.61 -0.03
CA LEU A 134 -16.94 -2.27 0.51
C LEU A 134 -18.04 -3.17 -0.08
N ALA A 135 -17.92 -3.50 -1.37
CA ALA A 135 -18.87 -4.33 -2.09
C ALA A 135 -18.26 -5.70 -2.46
N ASN A 136 -19.13 -6.69 -2.70
CA ASN A 136 -18.75 -8.04 -3.16
C ASN A 136 -17.81 -8.81 -2.20
N SER A 137 -17.87 -8.57 -0.89
CA SER A 137 -17.08 -9.31 0.11
C SER A 137 -17.42 -10.81 0.19
N ASP A 138 -18.68 -11.17 -0.05
CA ASP A 138 -19.27 -12.45 0.41
C ASP A 138 -19.38 -13.54 -0.69
N LEU A 139 -18.60 -13.44 -1.78
CA LEU A 139 -18.85 -14.21 -3.01
C LEU A 139 -17.70 -15.15 -3.43
N ASP A 140 -18.06 -16.24 -4.11
CA ASP A 140 -17.17 -17.23 -4.77
C ASP A 140 -16.36 -16.63 -5.96
N ARG A 141 -15.72 -15.46 -5.78
CA ARG A 141 -14.97 -14.75 -6.83
C ARG A 141 -13.45 -14.96 -6.73
N ASP A 142 -12.78 -14.79 -7.86
CA ASP A 142 -11.37 -14.40 -7.88
C ASP A 142 -11.24 -13.06 -7.14
N ALA A 143 -10.29 -12.95 -6.21
CA ALA A 143 -10.01 -11.74 -5.45
C ALA A 143 -8.51 -11.63 -5.16
N HIS A 144 -7.96 -10.43 -5.29
CA HIS A 144 -6.58 -10.11 -4.95
C HIS A 144 -6.59 -9.04 -3.85
N TRP A 145 -5.64 -9.10 -2.91
CA TRP A 145 -5.55 -8.14 -1.81
C TRP A 145 -5.53 -6.68 -2.30
N PHE A 146 -4.83 -6.44 -3.41
CA PHE A 146 -4.69 -5.11 -4.02
C PHE A 146 -5.88 -4.66 -4.89
N ASP A 147 -6.91 -5.49 -5.12
CA ASP A 147 -8.10 -5.11 -5.90
C ASP A 147 -9.04 -4.15 -5.15
N ALA A 148 -8.94 -4.10 -3.83
CA ALA A 148 -9.98 -3.58 -2.96
C ALA A 148 -10.00 -2.04 -2.84
N ASP A 149 -11.18 -1.47 -2.59
CA ASP A 149 -11.39 -0.02 -2.47
C ASP A 149 -10.45 0.62 -1.43
N GLY A 150 -9.88 1.79 -1.74
CA GLY A 150 -8.98 2.47 -0.82
C GLY A 150 -9.69 2.99 0.43
N MET A 151 -9.19 2.63 1.61
CA MET A 151 -9.62 3.18 2.89
C MET A 151 -8.42 3.73 3.67
N LEU A 152 -8.56 4.98 4.10
CA LEU A 152 -7.60 5.65 4.98
C LEU A 152 -7.98 5.39 6.43
N ALA A 153 -7.01 4.92 7.22
CA ALA A 153 -7.06 4.92 8.68
C ALA A 153 -6.11 6.01 9.19
N GLY A 154 -6.56 6.85 10.13
CA GLY A 154 -5.75 7.94 10.67
C GLY A 154 -5.88 8.13 12.18
N VAL A 155 -4.80 8.61 12.79
CA VAL A 155 -4.74 9.05 14.20
C VAL A 155 -4.21 10.48 14.24
N LEU A 156 -5.10 11.42 14.58
CA LEU A 156 -4.78 12.83 14.82
C LEU A 156 -4.32 13.00 16.27
N PHE A 157 -3.17 13.63 16.47
CA PHE A 157 -2.58 13.87 17.78
C PHE A 157 -2.94 15.28 18.28
N ARG A 158 -4.23 15.49 18.57
CA ARG A 158 -4.82 16.79 18.87
C ARG A 158 -4.20 17.41 20.14
N ARG A 159 -3.69 18.64 20.04
CA ARG A 159 -3.33 19.46 21.21
C ARG A 159 -4.58 19.82 22.01
N THR A 160 -4.54 19.66 23.32
CA THR A 160 -5.61 20.10 24.24
C THR A 160 -5.39 21.57 24.65
N PRO A 161 -6.43 22.28 25.12
CA PRO A 161 -6.27 23.61 25.75
C PRO A 161 -5.29 23.61 26.94
N GLU A 162 -5.16 22.47 27.61
CA GLU A 162 -4.28 22.24 28.76
C GLU A 162 -2.81 21.96 28.34
N GLY A 163 -2.51 21.92 27.04
CA GLY A 163 -1.17 21.69 26.49
C GLY A 163 -0.75 20.21 26.42
N THR A 164 -1.65 19.27 26.72
CA THR A 164 -1.42 17.83 26.56
C THR A 164 -1.77 17.36 25.14
N ILE A 165 -1.49 16.10 24.83
CA ILE A 165 -1.82 15.48 23.54
C ILE A 165 -2.94 14.45 23.76
N GLN A 166 -4.00 14.55 22.96
CA GLN A 166 -5.09 13.58 22.89
C GLN A 166 -5.08 12.93 21.50
N PRO A 167 -4.80 11.62 21.38
CA PRO A 167 -4.93 10.91 20.11
C PRO A 167 -6.41 10.71 19.77
N CYS A 168 -6.77 10.91 18.51
CA CYS A 168 -8.13 10.81 17.99
C CYS A 168 -8.12 10.00 16.69
N PHE A 169 -8.79 8.86 16.65
CA PHE A 169 -8.87 8.01 15.47
C PHE A 169 -10.02 8.43 14.55
N LEU A 170 -9.86 8.23 13.24
CA LEU A 170 -10.94 8.18 12.26
C LEU A 170 -10.54 7.30 11.07
N ASN A 171 -11.52 6.83 10.30
CA ASN A 171 -11.28 6.20 9.00
C ASN A 171 -12.34 6.59 7.97
N ARG A 172 -11.93 6.72 6.71
CA ARG A 172 -12.84 6.96 5.58
C ARG A 172 -12.42 6.22 4.32
N PHE A 173 -13.41 5.89 3.50
CA PHE A 173 -13.20 5.45 2.14
C PHE A 173 -12.72 6.61 1.25
N ILE A 174 -11.84 6.30 0.32
CA ILE A 174 -11.46 7.20 -0.75
C ILE A 174 -12.52 7.09 -1.84
N LEU A 175 -13.28 8.16 -2.05
CA LEU A 175 -14.45 8.18 -2.93
C LEU A 175 -14.03 8.28 -4.40
N THR A 176 -13.41 7.22 -4.91
CA THR A 176 -12.99 7.07 -6.31
C THR A 176 -14.20 7.02 -7.24
N ASP A 177 -13.97 7.28 -8.53
CA ASP A 177 -15.01 7.13 -9.55
C ASP A 177 -15.52 5.67 -9.60
N LEU A 178 -14.65 4.69 -9.33
CA LEU A 178 -14.99 3.27 -9.29
C LEU A 178 -15.95 2.94 -8.14
N LEU A 179 -15.64 3.42 -6.94
CA LEU A 179 -16.46 3.21 -5.74
C LEU A 179 -17.81 3.92 -5.84
N LEU A 180 -17.82 5.19 -6.27
CA LEU A 180 -19.06 5.97 -6.46
C LEU A 180 -19.96 5.43 -7.60
N SER A 181 -19.39 4.73 -8.58
CA SER A 181 -20.12 4.12 -9.70
C SER A 181 -20.49 2.65 -9.49
N THR A 182 -20.06 2.03 -8.39
CA THR A 182 -20.40 0.64 -8.04
C THR A 182 -21.64 0.62 -7.12
N PRO A 183 -22.79 0.08 -7.56
CA PRO A 183 -23.98 -0.03 -6.72
C PRO A 183 -23.81 -1.10 -5.63
N ASP A 184 -24.36 -0.83 -4.44
CA ASP A 184 -24.30 -1.69 -3.25
C ASP A 184 -24.83 -3.12 -3.48
N HIS A 185 -25.66 -3.30 -4.50
CA HIS A 185 -26.30 -4.56 -4.89
C HIS A 185 -25.61 -5.29 -6.05
N SER A 186 -24.51 -4.76 -6.58
CA SER A 186 -23.74 -5.37 -7.66
C SER A 186 -23.15 -6.70 -7.24
N ARG A 187 -23.20 -7.70 -8.14
CA ARG A 187 -22.71 -9.07 -7.91
C ARG A 187 -21.43 -9.41 -8.66
N LEU A 188 -20.92 -8.48 -9.46
CA LEU A 188 -19.68 -8.60 -10.20
C LEU A 188 -18.90 -7.29 -10.07
N PRO A 189 -17.62 -7.31 -9.64
CA PRO A 189 -16.81 -6.11 -9.62
C PRO A 189 -16.72 -5.48 -11.01
N TYR A 190 -16.56 -4.17 -11.08
CA TYR A 190 -16.54 -3.41 -12.34
C TYR A 190 -15.29 -3.73 -13.20
N LEU A 191 -14.21 -4.15 -12.54
CA LEU A 191 -12.93 -4.59 -13.12
C LEU A 191 -12.72 -6.09 -12.87
N PRO A 192 -12.00 -6.81 -13.75
CA PRO A 192 -11.46 -8.13 -13.42
C PRO A 192 -10.40 -8.04 -12.32
N SER A 193 -10.35 -9.04 -11.43
CA SER A 193 -9.36 -9.14 -10.35
C SER A 193 -7.94 -9.31 -10.90
N ILE A 194 -6.92 -8.78 -10.21
CA ILE A 194 -5.50 -9.09 -10.51
C ILE A 194 -5.25 -10.61 -10.46
N ALA A 195 -5.94 -11.35 -9.58
CA ALA A 195 -5.89 -12.81 -9.55
C ALA A 195 -6.36 -13.42 -10.89
N THR A 196 -7.42 -12.89 -11.49
CA THR A 196 -7.86 -13.28 -12.84
C THR A 196 -6.82 -12.95 -13.92
N LEU A 197 -6.11 -11.82 -13.79
CA LEU A 197 -5.10 -11.33 -14.76
C LEU A 197 -3.79 -12.15 -14.77
N VAL A 198 -3.42 -12.78 -13.65
CA VAL A 198 -2.21 -13.63 -13.51
C VAL A 198 -2.49 -15.12 -13.78
N ASN A 199 -3.74 -15.56 -13.60
CA ASN A 199 -4.12 -16.96 -13.63
C ASN A 199 -4.00 -17.56 -15.06
N PRO A 200 -3.16 -18.58 -15.29
CA PRO A 200 -2.96 -19.18 -16.61
C PRO A 200 -4.11 -20.11 -17.07
N HIS A 201 -5.16 -20.28 -16.25
CA HIS A 201 -6.32 -21.12 -16.55
C HIS A 201 -7.58 -20.33 -16.93
N THR A 202 -7.68 -19.04 -16.56
CA THR A 202 -7.58 -17.93 -17.55
C THR A 202 -8.16 -18.16 -18.96
N SER A 203 -9.44 -18.54 -19.13
CA SER A 203 -10.04 -18.65 -20.47
C SER A 203 -9.99 -17.31 -21.21
N PHE A 204 -9.20 -17.25 -22.30
CA PHE A 204 -9.02 -16.07 -23.16
C PHE A 204 -10.35 -15.39 -23.52
N PHE A 205 -11.34 -16.17 -23.95
CA PHE A 205 -12.63 -15.63 -24.38
C PHE A 205 -13.41 -15.00 -23.21
N TRP A 206 -13.37 -15.62 -22.03
CA TRP A 206 -14.07 -15.09 -20.86
C TRP A 206 -13.41 -13.81 -20.33
N LEU A 207 -12.07 -13.79 -20.25
CA LEU A 207 -11.33 -12.59 -19.86
C LEU A 207 -11.50 -11.44 -20.87
N LEU A 208 -11.55 -11.75 -22.17
CA LEU A 208 -11.90 -10.78 -23.21
C LEU A 208 -13.34 -10.25 -23.01
N CYS A 209 -14.31 -11.10 -22.66
CA CYS A 209 -15.67 -10.67 -22.35
C CYS A 209 -15.72 -9.75 -21.11
N GLU A 210 -14.97 -10.05 -20.04
CA GLU A 210 -14.90 -9.18 -18.86
C GLU A 210 -14.26 -7.82 -19.17
N ILE A 211 -13.15 -7.80 -19.92
CA ILE A 211 -12.52 -6.55 -20.38
C ILE A 211 -13.49 -5.74 -21.26
N VAL A 212 -14.20 -6.38 -22.19
CA VAL A 212 -15.22 -5.72 -23.03
C VAL A 212 -16.39 -5.23 -22.18
N ARG A 213 -16.83 -5.98 -21.14
CA ARG A 213 -17.86 -5.53 -20.18
C ARG A 213 -17.41 -4.28 -19.45
N THR A 214 -16.19 -4.25 -18.93
CA THR A 214 -15.59 -3.06 -18.29
C THR A 214 -15.60 -1.86 -19.24
N PHE A 215 -15.10 -2.00 -20.47
CA PHE A 215 -15.11 -0.91 -21.47
C PHE A 215 -16.51 -0.42 -21.82
N VAL A 216 -17.46 -1.34 -22.04
CA VAL A 216 -18.87 -0.99 -22.34
C VAL A 216 -19.49 -0.24 -21.18
N LEU A 217 -19.41 -0.76 -19.95
CA LEU A 217 -19.93 -0.07 -18.76
C LEU A 217 -19.29 1.31 -18.58
N THR A 218 -17.97 1.41 -18.76
CA THR A 218 -17.22 2.68 -18.69
C THR A 218 -17.79 3.70 -19.67
N ILE A 219 -17.86 3.37 -20.97
CA ILE A 219 -18.39 4.23 -22.03
C ILE A 219 -19.84 4.64 -21.73
N LEU A 220 -20.65 3.71 -21.20
CA LEU A 220 -22.03 3.97 -20.84
C LEU A 220 -22.16 5.04 -19.74
N THR A 221 -21.24 5.16 -18.79
CA THR A 221 -21.26 6.27 -17.80
C THR A 221 -21.08 7.67 -18.42
N TRP A 222 -20.51 7.75 -19.63
CA TRP A 222 -20.28 9.03 -20.33
C TRP A 222 -21.45 9.46 -21.22
N LEU A 223 -22.47 8.62 -21.45
CA LEU A 223 -23.57 8.95 -22.34
C LEU A 223 -24.41 10.14 -21.83
N PRO A 224 -24.64 11.18 -22.65
CA PRO A 224 -25.48 12.31 -22.27
C PRO A 224 -26.94 11.87 -22.09
N GLY A 225 -27.63 12.50 -21.13
CA GLY A 225 -29.05 12.25 -20.84
C GLY A 225 -29.32 11.25 -19.71
N LEU A 226 -28.37 10.34 -19.37
CA LEU A 226 -28.54 9.37 -18.27
C LEU A 226 -28.72 10.02 -16.88
N GLY A 227 -28.49 11.33 -16.77
CA GLY A 227 -28.59 12.10 -15.53
C GLY A 227 -27.50 11.80 -14.50
N LEU A 228 -26.46 11.03 -14.90
CA LEU A 228 -25.22 10.90 -14.14
C LEU A 228 -24.52 12.26 -14.06
N THR A 229 -24.23 12.68 -12.84
CA THR A 229 -23.53 13.93 -12.48
C THR A 229 -22.07 13.90 -12.94
N SER A 230 -21.34 15.00 -12.68
CA SER A 230 -19.89 15.11 -12.92
C SER A 230 -19.12 13.90 -12.37
N ASP A 231 -19.47 13.46 -11.16
CA ASP A 231 -18.59 12.66 -10.30
C ASP A 231 -19.00 11.17 -10.26
N GLN A 232 -20.12 10.84 -10.93
CA GLN A 232 -20.58 9.47 -11.22
C GLN A 232 -20.02 8.91 -12.54
N LYS A 233 -19.26 9.72 -13.29
CA LYS A 233 -18.62 9.29 -14.54
C LYS A 233 -17.33 8.57 -14.22
N LEU A 234 -17.13 7.38 -14.78
CA LEU A 234 -15.89 6.64 -14.61
C LEU A 234 -14.79 7.30 -15.47
N ARG A 235 -14.00 8.21 -14.87
CA ARG A 235 -12.90 8.90 -15.56
C ARG A 235 -11.58 8.18 -15.37
N ARG A 236 -11.37 7.58 -14.20
CA ARG A 236 -10.22 6.73 -13.86
C ARG A 236 -10.73 5.46 -13.18
N ILE A 237 -10.05 4.35 -13.42
CA ILE A 237 -10.40 3.03 -12.84
C ILE A 237 -9.65 2.73 -11.54
N SER A 238 -8.94 3.72 -10.98
CA SER A 238 -8.10 3.52 -9.80
C SER A 238 -8.94 3.38 -8.53
N VAL A 239 -8.54 2.44 -7.68
CA VAL A 239 -9.05 2.24 -6.32
C VAL A 239 -8.33 3.12 -5.29
N ALA A 240 -7.24 3.79 -5.68
CA ALA A 240 -6.46 4.72 -4.84
C ALA A 240 -6.06 4.15 -3.46
N ASN A 241 -5.77 2.84 -3.38
CA ASN A 241 -5.66 2.06 -2.14
C ASN A 241 -4.23 1.82 -1.63
N THR A 242 -3.19 2.21 -2.38
CA THR A 242 -1.81 1.80 -2.14
C THR A 242 -1.13 2.67 -1.09
N SER A 243 -1.11 4.00 -1.26
CA SER A 243 -0.25 4.89 -0.44
C SER A 243 -0.89 6.21 -0.05
N VAL A 244 -0.23 6.97 0.83
CA VAL A 244 -0.49 8.40 1.08
C VAL A 244 0.81 9.20 1.14
N PHE A 245 0.80 10.42 0.62
CA PHE A 245 1.97 11.30 0.56
C PHE A 245 1.59 12.80 0.54
N TRP A 246 2.59 13.66 0.74
CA TRP A 246 2.45 15.12 0.74
C TRP A 246 3.22 15.75 -0.44
N HIS A 247 2.59 16.65 -1.19
CA HIS A 247 3.34 17.58 -2.05
C HIS A 247 2.63 18.92 -2.17
N ASP A 248 3.38 19.99 -1.93
CA ASP A 248 3.03 21.37 -2.28
C ASP A 248 1.59 21.80 -1.90
N GLY A 249 1.29 21.64 -0.61
CA GLY A 249 0.01 22.02 -0.01
C GLY A 249 -1.14 21.03 -0.25
N LYS A 250 -0.83 19.80 -0.69
CA LYS A 250 -1.82 18.76 -1.02
C LYS A 250 -1.38 17.46 -0.36
N ALA A 251 -2.26 16.89 0.48
CA ALA A 251 -2.19 15.48 0.82
C ALA A 251 -2.85 14.67 -0.31
N MET A 252 -2.26 13.53 -0.66
CA MET A 252 -2.71 12.69 -1.78
C MET A 252 -2.63 11.21 -1.41
N ALA A 253 -3.50 10.41 -2.03
CA ALA A 253 -3.48 8.96 -1.99
C ALA A 253 -3.11 8.38 -3.37
N GLY A 254 -2.28 7.34 -3.41
CA GLY A 254 -1.76 6.72 -4.64
C GLY A 254 -2.29 5.31 -4.91
N CYS A 255 -2.29 4.91 -6.18
CA CYS A 255 -2.43 3.53 -6.67
C CYS A 255 -2.06 3.47 -8.16
N GLU A 256 -1.30 2.45 -8.55
CA GLU A 256 -0.67 2.21 -9.87
C GLU A 256 -1.64 2.32 -11.05
N SER A 257 -2.93 2.07 -10.80
CA SER A 257 -4.02 2.05 -11.77
C SER A 257 -4.56 3.43 -12.18
N GLY A 258 -3.95 4.53 -11.73
CA GLY A 258 -4.34 5.88 -12.14
C GLY A 258 -3.50 7.01 -11.53
N PRO A 259 -3.95 8.28 -11.68
CA PRO A 259 -3.29 9.44 -11.08
C PRO A 259 -3.59 9.52 -9.57
N PRO A 260 -2.79 10.25 -8.78
CA PRO A 260 -3.05 10.46 -7.36
C PRO A 260 -4.41 11.11 -7.08
N MET A 261 -5.05 10.75 -5.97
CA MET A 261 -6.30 11.35 -5.49
C MET A 261 -5.99 12.34 -4.36
N ARG A 262 -6.34 13.62 -4.52
CA ARG A 262 -6.21 14.63 -3.43
C ARG A 262 -7.20 14.33 -2.31
N ILE A 263 -6.71 14.43 -1.08
CA ILE A 263 -7.48 14.31 0.17
C ILE A 263 -7.27 15.55 1.04
N MET A 264 -8.16 15.78 2.00
CA MET A 264 -8.04 16.85 3.00
C MET A 264 -7.74 16.27 4.39
N LEU A 265 -6.87 16.95 5.13
CA LEU A 265 -6.53 16.67 6.52
C LEU A 265 -7.13 17.75 7.45
N PRO A 266 -7.45 17.42 8.71
CA PRO A 266 -7.34 16.11 9.33
C PRO A 266 -8.55 15.18 9.09
N GLY A 267 -9.58 15.64 8.37
CA GLY A 267 -10.86 14.95 8.25
C GLY A 267 -10.87 13.70 7.35
N LEU A 268 -9.86 13.53 6.48
CA LEU A 268 -9.74 12.47 5.47
C LEU A 268 -10.81 12.54 4.36
N GLU A 269 -11.36 13.72 4.06
CA GLU A 269 -12.27 13.92 2.94
C GLU A 269 -11.58 13.72 1.57
N THR A 270 -12.26 13.07 0.63
CA THR A 270 -11.79 12.94 -0.76
C THR A 270 -12.13 14.18 -1.59
N VAL A 271 -11.19 14.68 -2.39
CA VAL A 271 -11.40 15.80 -3.33
C VAL A 271 -11.51 15.30 -4.77
N GLY A 272 -10.39 14.87 -5.36
CA GLY A 272 -10.37 14.53 -6.79
C GLY A 272 -8.98 14.21 -7.33
N TRP A 273 -8.96 13.65 -8.54
CA TRP A 273 -7.74 13.27 -9.25
C TRP A 273 -6.83 14.46 -9.52
N TYR A 274 -5.57 14.36 -9.12
CA TYR A 274 -4.51 15.31 -9.45
C TYR A 274 -3.75 14.86 -10.70
N THR A 275 -3.97 15.55 -11.82
CA THR A 275 -3.40 15.22 -13.14
C THR A 275 -2.09 15.96 -13.44
N GLY A 276 -1.53 16.72 -12.49
CA GLY A 276 -0.36 17.58 -12.73
C GLY A 276 -0.68 18.96 -13.33
N GLU A 277 -1.97 19.31 -13.45
CA GLU A 277 -2.42 20.67 -13.77
C GLU A 277 -2.46 21.51 -12.49
N ASP A 278 -1.98 22.77 -12.56
CA ASP A 278 -1.79 23.61 -11.36
C ASP A 278 -3.01 24.49 -11.09
N GLU A 279 -3.52 24.48 -9.86
CA GLU A 279 -4.64 25.32 -9.44
C GLU A 279 -4.33 26.83 -9.53
N GLU A 280 -3.03 27.19 -9.52
CA GLU A 280 -2.50 28.55 -9.64
C GLU A 280 -2.22 29.01 -11.08
N GLU A 281 -2.28 28.14 -12.09
CA GLU A 281 -2.22 28.54 -13.49
C GLU A 281 -3.48 29.39 -13.81
N GLY A 282 -3.31 30.53 -14.50
CA GLY A 282 -4.46 31.36 -14.94
C GLY A 282 -5.35 30.59 -15.92
N GLU A 283 -6.59 31.03 -16.16
CA GLU A 283 -7.50 30.30 -17.09
C GLU A 283 -6.88 30.13 -18.49
N ASP A 284 -6.17 31.16 -18.99
CA ASP A 284 -5.38 31.13 -20.22
C ASP A 284 -4.13 30.24 -20.18
N GLU A 285 -3.61 29.88 -18.99
CA GLU A 285 -2.50 28.94 -18.84
C GLU A 285 -3.02 27.51 -18.66
N LYS A 286 -4.10 27.30 -17.90
CA LYS A 286 -4.78 26.00 -17.75
C LYS A 286 -5.26 25.44 -19.09
N LEU A 287 -5.71 26.29 -20.02
CA LEU A 287 -6.08 25.87 -21.38
C LEU A 287 -4.88 25.38 -22.24
N LYS A 288 -3.64 25.59 -21.78
CA LYS A 288 -2.38 25.25 -22.48
C LYS A 288 -1.58 24.18 -21.74
N SER A 289 -1.71 24.11 -20.42
CA SER A 289 -1.14 23.10 -19.54
C SER A 289 -1.68 21.72 -19.92
N LYS A 290 -0.80 20.72 -19.99
CA LYS A 290 -1.19 19.32 -20.21
C LYS A 290 -0.88 18.55 -18.94
N GLY A 291 -1.89 17.94 -18.34
CA GLY A 291 -1.70 16.91 -17.33
C GLY A 291 -0.94 15.68 -17.87
N PHE A 292 -0.57 14.78 -16.96
CA PHE A 292 0.42 13.71 -17.18
C PHE A 292 0.21 12.87 -18.45
N GLY A 293 -1.04 12.52 -18.79
CA GLY A 293 -1.34 11.65 -19.93
C GLY A 293 -1.41 12.38 -21.28
N GLY A 294 -2.22 13.44 -21.34
CA GLY A 294 -2.36 14.34 -22.48
C GLY A 294 -3.06 13.74 -23.72
N GLY A 295 -3.90 14.56 -24.37
CA GLY A 295 -4.66 14.17 -25.55
C GLY A 295 -6.11 13.76 -25.22
N PRO A 296 -6.79 12.98 -26.09
CA PRO A 296 -8.17 12.56 -25.87
C PRO A 296 -8.36 11.76 -24.56
N PRO A 297 -9.54 11.81 -23.89
CA PRO A 297 -9.71 11.29 -22.53
C PRO A 297 -9.28 9.83 -22.31
N ILE A 298 -9.59 8.92 -23.24
CA ILE A 298 -9.20 7.50 -23.17
C ILE A 298 -7.67 7.34 -23.29
N ILE A 299 -7.03 8.13 -24.15
CA ILE A 299 -5.58 8.11 -24.34
C ILE A 299 -4.87 8.71 -23.12
N SER A 300 -5.41 9.78 -22.53
CA SER A 300 -4.88 10.36 -21.29
C SER A 300 -4.96 9.34 -20.14
N MET A 301 -6.12 8.69 -19.97
CA MET A 301 -6.33 7.62 -18.98
C MET A 301 -5.33 6.47 -19.12
N LEU A 302 -5.06 5.98 -20.34
CA LEU A 302 -4.09 4.90 -20.62
C LEU A 302 -2.61 5.31 -20.46
N ARG A 303 -2.34 6.58 -20.11
CA ARG A 303 -1.02 7.15 -19.86
C ARG A 303 -0.86 7.71 -18.44
N GLU A 304 -1.90 7.62 -17.62
CA GLU A 304 -1.95 8.17 -16.26
C GLU A 304 -1.83 7.11 -15.17
N PHE A 305 -1.45 5.87 -15.52
CA PHE A 305 -1.14 4.79 -14.56
C PHE A 305 0.13 5.15 -13.79
N THR A 306 -0.04 5.89 -12.68
CA THR A 306 1.03 6.60 -11.99
C THR A 306 1.48 5.81 -10.77
N THR A 307 2.78 5.77 -10.50
CA THR A 307 3.32 5.11 -9.30
C THR A 307 2.63 5.56 -8.01
N ALA A 308 2.38 4.62 -7.10
CA ALA A 308 1.97 4.95 -5.74
C ALA A 308 3.15 5.34 -4.84
N HIS A 309 4.40 5.23 -5.31
CA HIS A 309 5.61 5.56 -4.55
C HIS A 309 6.33 6.79 -5.13
N PRO A 310 5.66 7.96 -5.17
CA PRO A 310 6.31 9.20 -5.57
C PRO A 310 7.51 9.48 -4.68
N LYS A 311 8.61 9.94 -5.29
CA LYS A 311 9.78 10.40 -4.53
C LYS A 311 9.75 11.93 -4.49
N ILE A 312 9.79 12.51 -3.30
CA ILE A 312 9.83 13.95 -3.08
C ILE A 312 11.25 14.31 -2.67
N ASP A 313 11.90 15.21 -3.40
CA ASP A 313 13.25 15.65 -3.06
C ASP A 313 13.21 16.52 -1.79
N PRO A 314 13.89 16.15 -0.68
CA PRO A 314 13.80 16.93 0.55
C PRO A 314 14.41 18.34 0.41
N ARG A 315 15.37 18.54 -0.50
CA ARG A 315 16.06 19.81 -0.75
C ARG A 315 15.32 20.69 -1.76
N THR A 316 14.90 20.14 -2.90
CA THR A 316 14.26 20.92 -3.98
C THR A 316 12.73 20.96 -3.87
N GLN A 317 12.14 20.07 -3.06
CA GLN A 317 10.70 19.86 -2.89
C GLN A 317 9.97 19.49 -4.20
N GLU A 318 10.73 19.02 -5.21
CA GLU A 318 10.18 18.47 -6.45
C GLU A 318 9.54 17.09 -6.21
N LEU A 319 8.38 16.88 -6.83
CA LEU A 319 7.68 15.60 -6.89
C LEU A 319 8.08 14.86 -8.16
N LEU A 320 8.77 13.73 -8.01
CA LEU A 320 9.14 12.83 -9.10
C LEU A 320 8.10 11.71 -9.22
N LEU A 321 7.69 11.42 -10.45
CA LEU A 321 6.69 10.40 -10.79
C LEU A 321 7.13 9.63 -12.03
N TYR A 322 6.81 8.34 -12.10
CA TYR A 322 6.66 7.66 -13.38
C TYR A 322 5.20 7.32 -13.67
N HIS A 323 4.90 7.14 -14.95
CA HIS A 323 3.61 6.68 -15.45
C HIS A 323 3.86 5.52 -16.43
N MET A 324 3.32 4.34 -16.11
CA MET A 324 3.29 3.20 -17.03
C MET A 324 2.28 3.47 -18.15
N CYS A 325 2.54 2.97 -19.35
CA CYS A 325 1.72 3.25 -20.53
C CYS A 325 1.51 1.98 -21.36
N PHE A 326 0.31 1.79 -21.91
CA PHE A 326 -0.04 0.62 -22.74
C PHE A 326 0.19 0.83 -24.24
N GLU A 327 0.82 1.94 -24.61
CA GLU A 327 1.32 2.27 -25.95
C GLU A 327 2.82 2.58 -25.88
N ALA A 328 3.57 2.28 -26.95
CA ALA A 328 4.99 2.60 -27.01
C ALA A 328 5.22 4.11 -27.25
N PRO A 329 6.17 4.76 -26.54
CA PRO A 329 7.03 4.21 -25.49
C PRO A 329 6.27 3.97 -24.17
N TYR A 330 6.43 2.78 -23.60
CA TYR A 330 5.62 2.24 -22.50
C TYR A 330 5.84 2.90 -21.12
N LEU A 331 6.68 3.93 -21.04
CA LEU A 331 7.02 4.62 -19.80
C LEU A 331 7.19 6.12 -20.03
N ARG A 332 6.65 6.90 -19.09
CA ARG A 332 6.77 8.36 -19.04
C ARG A 332 7.22 8.79 -17.64
N ILE A 333 7.94 9.91 -17.54
CA ILE A 333 8.37 10.54 -16.29
C ILE A 333 7.71 11.92 -16.16
N SER A 334 7.42 12.33 -14.94
CA SER A 334 7.12 13.72 -14.57
C SER A 334 8.01 14.17 -13.41
N VAL A 335 8.39 15.45 -13.43
CA VAL A 335 9.14 16.15 -12.38
C VAL A 335 8.44 17.47 -12.15
N ILE A 336 7.76 17.59 -11.02
CA ILE A 336 6.84 18.69 -10.71
C ILE A 336 7.46 19.55 -9.59
N PRO A 337 7.88 20.80 -9.87
CA PRO A 337 8.41 21.69 -8.85
C PRO A 337 7.28 22.25 -7.96
N PRO A 338 7.60 22.66 -6.72
CA PRO A 338 6.63 23.25 -5.79
C PRO A 338 6.13 24.63 -6.30
N ALA A 339 5.22 25.26 -5.56
CA ALA A 339 4.72 26.61 -5.82
C ALA A 339 5.84 27.61 -6.13
N LYS A 340 5.57 28.60 -7.00
CA LYS A 340 6.57 29.57 -7.48
C LYS A 340 7.34 30.26 -6.34
N SER A 341 6.71 30.47 -5.17
CA SER A 341 7.29 31.04 -3.95
C SER A 341 8.30 30.15 -3.20
N LYS A 342 8.34 28.83 -3.49
CA LYS A 342 9.22 27.84 -2.84
C LYS A 342 10.35 27.34 -3.74
N ARG A 343 10.53 27.92 -4.94
CA ARG A 343 11.50 27.47 -5.96
C ARG A 343 12.94 27.93 -5.73
N SER A 344 13.25 28.52 -4.57
CA SER A 344 14.58 29.06 -4.22
C SER A 344 15.72 28.03 -4.20
N HIS A 345 15.40 26.74 -4.09
CA HIS A 345 16.38 25.65 -3.99
C HIS A 345 16.45 24.79 -5.26
N LEU A 346 15.77 25.17 -6.35
CA LEU A 346 15.89 24.48 -7.64
C LEU A 346 17.27 24.73 -8.28
N PRO A 347 17.92 23.71 -8.87
CA PRO A 347 19.07 23.91 -9.75
C PRO A 347 18.75 24.86 -10.91
N ALA A 348 19.73 25.64 -11.36
CA ALA A 348 19.54 26.62 -12.46
C ALA A 348 19.15 25.97 -13.82
N HIS A 349 19.36 24.66 -13.98
CA HIS A 349 18.97 23.88 -15.14
C HIS A 349 17.67 23.07 -14.94
N ALA A 350 16.99 23.21 -13.79
CA ALA A 350 15.79 22.44 -13.48
C ALA A 350 14.64 22.78 -14.44
N THR A 351 13.91 21.75 -14.87
CA THR A 351 12.78 21.91 -15.81
C THR A 351 11.57 21.11 -15.34
N THR A 352 10.38 21.71 -15.46
CA THR A 352 9.13 21.00 -15.20
C THR A 352 8.89 19.98 -16.30
N ILE A 353 8.69 18.73 -15.91
CA ILE A 353 8.39 17.63 -16.84
C ILE A 353 6.99 17.10 -16.51
N LYS A 354 6.13 17.04 -17.53
CA LYS A 354 4.81 16.38 -17.45
C LYS A 354 4.74 15.32 -18.57
N GLY A 355 4.82 14.04 -18.22
CA GLY A 355 4.61 12.92 -19.15
C GLY A 355 5.67 12.68 -20.23
N LYS A 356 6.95 13.01 -20.01
CA LYS A 356 8.03 12.86 -21.01
C LYS A 356 8.49 11.40 -21.12
N ALA A 357 8.56 10.87 -22.35
CA ALA A 357 8.75 9.45 -22.60
C ALA A 357 10.19 8.94 -22.38
N VAL A 358 10.31 7.72 -21.84
CA VAL A 358 11.57 6.97 -21.67
C VAL A 358 11.68 5.92 -22.78
N ARG A 359 12.89 5.63 -23.25
CA ARG A 359 13.17 4.62 -24.30
C ARG A 359 13.72 3.33 -23.69
N GLY A 360 13.53 2.20 -24.39
CA GLY A 360 14.24 0.93 -24.09
C GLY A 360 13.43 -0.15 -23.37
N LEU A 361 12.24 0.15 -22.85
CA LEU A 361 11.26 -0.88 -22.48
C LEU A 361 10.68 -1.54 -23.75
N LYS A 362 10.63 -2.88 -23.76
CA LYS A 362 10.09 -3.68 -24.88
C LYS A 362 8.58 -3.93 -24.78
N GLN A 363 8.01 -3.82 -23.58
CA GLN A 363 6.60 -4.05 -23.22
C GLN A 363 6.32 -3.34 -21.88
N PRO A 364 5.06 -3.05 -21.51
CA PRO A 364 4.76 -2.53 -20.18
C PRO A 364 5.11 -3.56 -19.09
N LYS A 365 5.57 -3.08 -17.93
CA LYS A 365 5.97 -3.90 -16.79
C LYS A 365 5.11 -3.60 -15.58
N MET A 366 4.96 -4.58 -14.68
CA MET A 366 4.48 -4.31 -13.33
C MET A 366 5.67 -3.88 -12.48
N MET A 367 6.02 -2.61 -12.65
CA MET A 367 6.92 -1.84 -11.79
C MET A 367 6.04 -1.11 -10.77
N HIS A 368 6.40 -1.19 -9.49
CA HIS A 368 5.63 -0.66 -8.36
C HIS A 368 6.28 0.60 -7.76
N ASP A 369 7.60 0.56 -7.57
CA ASP A 369 8.43 1.67 -7.10
C ASP A 369 9.60 1.94 -8.07
N PHE A 370 10.37 3.00 -7.79
CA PHE A 370 11.54 3.44 -8.55
C PHE A 370 12.53 4.21 -7.65
N GLY A 371 13.82 4.13 -7.95
CA GLY A 371 14.85 4.88 -7.23
C GLY A 371 14.97 6.34 -7.68
N ALA A 372 15.41 7.24 -6.81
CA ALA A 372 15.66 8.64 -7.14
C ALA A 372 16.85 9.22 -6.35
N THR A 373 17.68 10.02 -7.01
CA THR A 373 18.82 10.75 -6.45
C THR A 373 18.68 12.25 -6.77
N PRO A 374 19.58 13.14 -6.27
CA PRO A 374 19.52 14.57 -6.56
C PRO A 374 19.70 14.90 -8.05
N THR A 375 20.41 14.04 -8.81
CA THR A 375 20.66 14.24 -10.24
C THR A 375 20.03 13.19 -11.17
N GLN A 376 19.72 11.98 -10.68
CA GLN A 376 19.27 10.83 -11.47
C GLN A 376 17.94 10.22 -10.97
N THR A 377 17.31 9.43 -11.82
CA THR A 377 16.18 8.55 -11.53
C THR A 377 16.54 7.12 -11.95
N VAL A 378 16.14 6.11 -11.18
CA VAL A 378 16.43 4.69 -11.44
C VAL A 378 15.12 3.92 -11.64
N ILE A 379 14.90 3.46 -12.87
CA ILE A 379 13.68 2.77 -13.30
C ILE A 379 13.87 1.25 -13.27
N LEU A 380 12.87 0.51 -12.78
CA LEU A 380 12.92 -0.95 -12.62
C LEU A 380 12.27 -1.68 -13.82
N ASP A 381 13.07 -2.28 -14.69
CA ASP A 381 12.60 -3.14 -15.80
C ASP A 381 12.66 -4.62 -15.40
N VAL A 382 11.87 -4.98 -14.39
CA VAL A 382 11.75 -6.34 -13.85
C VAL A 382 11.13 -7.32 -14.87
N PRO A 383 11.45 -8.63 -14.86
CA PRO A 383 10.89 -9.64 -15.76
C PRO A 383 9.37 -9.93 -15.61
N LEU A 384 8.64 -9.11 -14.84
CA LEU A 384 7.19 -9.17 -14.66
C LEU A 384 6.47 -8.23 -15.63
N SER A 385 5.96 -8.78 -16.74
CA SER A 385 5.24 -8.05 -17.79
C SER A 385 3.77 -7.79 -17.45
N LEU A 386 3.25 -6.62 -17.84
CA LEU A 386 1.84 -6.23 -17.70
C LEU A 386 1.30 -5.84 -19.09
N ASP A 387 1.19 -6.82 -19.99
CA ASP A 387 0.89 -6.56 -21.41
C ASP A 387 -0.42 -7.24 -21.83
N MET A 388 -1.40 -6.45 -22.29
CA MET A 388 -2.66 -6.94 -22.86
C MET A 388 -2.43 -7.88 -24.07
N LEU A 389 -1.35 -7.67 -24.82
CA LEU A 389 -0.98 -8.51 -25.96
C LEU A 389 -0.49 -9.92 -25.55
N ASN A 390 -0.17 -10.15 -24.26
CA ASN A 390 0.15 -11.50 -23.78
C ASN A 390 -1.00 -12.49 -24.02
N LEU A 391 -2.26 -12.04 -23.95
CA LEU A 391 -3.41 -12.88 -24.27
C LEU A 391 -3.37 -13.45 -25.69
N VAL A 392 -2.90 -12.66 -26.66
CA VAL A 392 -2.71 -13.11 -28.06
C VAL A 392 -1.52 -14.07 -28.18
N ARG A 393 -0.55 -14.00 -27.25
CA ARG A 393 0.60 -14.91 -27.14
C ARG A 393 0.33 -16.16 -26.30
N GLY A 394 -0.91 -16.37 -25.83
CA GLY A 394 -1.28 -17.49 -24.95
C GLY A 394 -0.71 -17.39 -23.52
N LYS A 395 -0.38 -16.19 -23.06
CA LYS A 395 0.17 -15.88 -21.73
C LYS A 395 -0.85 -15.04 -20.92
N PRO A 396 -0.83 -15.08 -19.57
CA PRO A 396 -1.61 -14.15 -18.74
C PRO A 396 -1.23 -12.69 -19.00
N ILE A 397 -2.11 -11.73 -18.70
CA ILE A 397 -1.81 -10.29 -18.86
C ILE A 397 -0.61 -9.92 -17.98
N LEU A 398 -0.66 -10.33 -16.72
CA LEU A 398 0.43 -10.17 -15.76
C LEU A 398 1.25 -11.47 -15.70
N HIS A 399 2.43 -11.48 -16.30
CA HIS A 399 3.23 -12.69 -16.53
C HIS A 399 4.73 -12.46 -16.30
N TYR A 400 5.31 -13.34 -15.47
CA TYR A 400 6.74 -13.39 -15.14
C TYR A 400 7.51 -14.29 -16.12
N ASP A 401 8.66 -13.82 -16.59
CA ASP A 401 9.55 -14.56 -17.49
C ASP A 401 10.97 -14.67 -16.90
N PRO A 402 11.30 -15.76 -16.16
CA PRO A 402 12.60 -15.91 -15.50
C PRO A 402 13.77 -16.08 -16.49
N SER A 403 13.50 -16.18 -17.79
CA SER A 403 14.56 -16.22 -18.82
C SER A 403 15.07 -14.83 -19.21
N GLN A 404 14.43 -13.75 -18.71
CA GLN A 404 14.84 -12.37 -18.94
C GLN A 404 15.52 -11.80 -17.67
N PRO A 405 16.71 -11.20 -17.78
CA PRO A 405 17.39 -10.56 -16.66
C PRO A 405 16.64 -9.30 -16.20
N SER A 406 16.81 -8.93 -14.93
CA SER A 406 16.33 -7.65 -14.42
C SER A 406 17.23 -6.51 -14.87
N ARG A 407 16.62 -5.43 -15.39
CA ARG A 407 17.35 -4.26 -15.87
C ARG A 407 16.97 -2.99 -15.11
N PHE A 408 17.92 -2.07 -14.99
CA PHE A 408 17.78 -0.80 -14.29
C PHE A 408 18.06 0.35 -15.24
N GLY A 409 17.06 1.22 -15.44
CA GLY A 409 17.13 2.38 -16.31
C GLY A 409 17.55 3.62 -15.53
N VAL A 410 18.85 3.91 -15.48
CA VAL A 410 19.37 5.13 -14.84
C VAL A 410 19.27 6.27 -15.85
N LEU A 411 18.60 7.36 -15.50
CA LEU A 411 18.40 8.53 -16.35
C LEU A 411 18.62 9.84 -15.58
N PRO A 412 19.18 10.89 -16.21
CA PRO A 412 19.25 12.21 -15.58
C PRO A 412 17.84 12.75 -15.33
N ARG A 413 17.58 13.31 -14.14
CA ARG A 413 16.26 13.78 -13.66
C ARG A 413 15.48 14.57 -14.72
N TYR A 414 16.16 15.46 -15.44
CA TYR A 414 15.57 16.35 -16.46
C TYR A 414 15.68 15.85 -17.91
N ALA A 415 16.37 14.72 -18.15
CA ALA A 415 16.65 14.18 -19.48
C ALA A 415 16.37 12.65 -19.61
N PRO A 416 15.11 12.18 -19.41
CA PRO A 416 14.72 10.77 -19.54
C PRO A 416 14.97 10.12 -20.92
N GLU A 417 15.23 10.92 -21.95
CA GLU A 417 15.67 10.47 -23.27
C GLU A 417 17.13 9.97 -23.30
N GLN A 418 17.93 10.27 -22.27
CA GLN A 418 19.34 9.86 -22.09
C GLN A 418 19.48 8.63 -21.18
N VAL A 419 18.42 7.85 -20.99
CA VAL A 419 18.41 6.65 -20.14
C VAL A 419 19.46 5.61 -20.56
N ARG A 420 20.26 5.17 -19.58
CA ARG A 420 21.20 4.05 -19.68
C ARG A 420 20.61 2.83 -19.00
N TRP A 421 20.67 1.68 -19.66
CA TRP A 421 20.10 0.42 -19.16
C TRP A 421 21.21 -0.52 -18.70
N PHE A 422 21.24 -0.74 -17.39
CA PHE A 422 22.12 -1.66 -16.68
C PHE A 422 21.42 -3.00 -16.51
N GLU A 423 22.16 -4.12 -16.52
CA GLU A 423 21.60 -5.47 -16.50
C GLU A 423 22.22 -6.27 -15.35
N SER A 424 21.37 -6.82 -14.46
CA SER A 424 21.78 -7.78 -13.44
C SER A 424 21.78 -9.19 -14.04
N ALA A 425 22.68 -10.06 -13.61
CA ALA A 425 22.78 -11.42 -14.15
C ALA A 425 21.53 -12.29 -13.85
N ASP A 426 20.80 -11.97 -12.79
CA ASP A 426 19.65 -12.71 -12.32
C ASP A 426 18.30 -12.08 -12.72
N ALA A 427 17.29 -12.91 -12.90
CA ALA A 427 15.89 -12.49 -12.87
C ALA A 427 15.45 -12.25 -11.40
N CYS A 428 14.97 -11.04 -11.08
CA CYS A 428 14.44 -10.70 -9.76
C CYS A 428 13.34 -9.64 -9.80
N CYS A 429 12.34 -9.76 -8.93
CA CYS A 429 11.40 -8.68 -8.67
C CYS A 429 11.98 -7.72 -7.61
N VAL A 430 11.58 -6.46 -7.67
CA VAL A 430 11.80 -5.46 -6.62
C VAL A 430 10.49 -4.70 -6.47
N TYR A 431 9.86 -4.79 -5.30
CA TYR A 431 8.59 -4.11 -5.04
C TYR A 431 8.85 -2.71 -4.49
N HIS A 432 9.62 -2.60 -3.41
CA HIS A 432 9.97 -1.32 -2.79
C HIS A 432 11.47 -1.00 -2.88
N THR A 433 11.77 0.28 -3.07
CA THR A 433 13.12 0.86 -2.95
C THR A 433 13.25 1.58 -1.61
N ALA A 434 14.35 1.31 -0.90
CA ALA A 434 14.60 1.91 0.41
C ALA A 434 15.20 3.31 0.29
N ASN A 435 16.18 3.49 -0.60
CA ASN A 435 16.76 4.79 -0.94
C ASN A 435 17.60 4.69 -2.23
N SER A 436 18.02 5.82 -2.78
CA SER A 436 19.06 5.89 -3.82
C SER A 436 19.86 7.17 -3.66
N TRP A 437 21.16 7.15 -3.99
CA TRP A 437 22.01 8.35 -3.89
C TRP A 437 23.16 8.35 -4.89
N ASP A 438 23.57 9.54 -5.28
CA ASP A 438 24.69 9.76 -6.19
C ASP A 438 26.02 9.35 -5.53
N ASP A 439 26.90 8.68 -6.29
CA ASP A 439 28.27 8.35 -5.90
C ASP A 439 29.23 9.37 -6.51
N ASP A 440 29.94 10.13 -5.68
CA ASP A 440 31.04 11.02 -6.10
C ASP A 440 32.42 10.34 -6.02
N GLY A 441 32.45 9.05 -5.66
CA GLY A 441 33.65 8.24 -5.48
C GLY A 441 34.36 8.42 -4.13
N LYS A 442 33.91 9.31 -3.23
CA LYS A 442 34.57 9.55 -1.93
C LYS A 442 34.24 8.51 -0.86
N PHE A 443 33.27 7.62 -1.08
CA PHE A 443 32.87 6.58 -0.11
C PHE A 443 34.01 5.62 0.27
N ALA A 444 35.07 5.56 -0.54
CA ALA A 444 36.28 4.77 -0.26
C ALA A 444 37.30 5.46 0.69
N SER A 445 37.15 6.75 1.01
CA SER A 445 38.26 7.56 1.56
C SER A 445 37.94 8.54 2.69
N LEU A 446 36.69 8.73 3.11
CA LEU A 446 36.32 9.69 4.17
C LEU A 446 35.37 9.13 5.25
N PRO A 447 35.47 9.58 6.52
CA PRO A 447 34.49 9.29 7.55
C PRO A 447 33.18 10.07 7.35
N ALA A 448 32.06 9.50 7.81
CA ALA A 448 30.69 9.91 7.45
C ALA A 448 30.21 11.31 7.92
N ARG A 449 31.08 12.18 8.48
CA ARG A 449 30.70 13.54 8.91
C ARG A 449 30.85 14.61 7.83
N ASP A 450 31.77 14.42 6.88
CA ASP A 450 32.24 15.51 6.01
C ASP A 450 31.61 15.49 4.60
N ALA A 451 30.78 14.49 4.30
CA ALA A 451 30.16 14.28 2.98
C ALA A 451 29.00 15.26 2.64
N ARG A 452 28.77 16.31 3.44
CA ARG A 452 27.61 17.22 3.30
C ARG A 452 27.79 18.33 2.28
N GLU A 453 29.02 18.59 1.81
CA GLU A 453 29.32 19.63 0.81
C GLU A 453 29.96 19.04 -0.46
N ALA A 454 29.09 18.72 -1.44
CA ALA A 454 29.47 18.32 -2.79
C ALA A 454 28.43 18.84 -3.80
N SER A 455 28.47 20.13 -4.13
CA SER A 455 27.46 20.80 -4.97
C SER A 455 27.85 21.01 -6.44
N ASP A 456 29.02 20.54 -6.87
CA ASP A 456 29.54 20.66 -8.25
C ASP A 456 30.37 19.44 -8.71
N ALA A 457 30.33 18.32 -7.97
CA ALA A 457 31.02 17.10 -8.36
C ALA A 457 30.22 16.33 -9.42
N THR A 458 30.88 15.89 -10.50
CA THR A 458 30.24 15.04 -11.51
C THR A 458 29.92 13.67 -10.92
N THR A 459 28.64 13.26 -10.94
CA THR A 459 28.18 11.95 -10.48
C THR A 459 28.92 10.83 -11.20
N ARG A 460 29.68 10.01 -10.45
CA ARG A 460 30.52 8.91 -10.97
C ARG A 460 29.77 7.57 -11.00
N GLY A 461 28.73 7.44 -10.18
CA GLY A 461 27.83 6.28 -10.18
C GLY A 461 26.54 6.58 -9.44
N VAL A 462 25.61 5.63 -9.44
CA VAL A 462 24.39 5.69 -8.64
C VAL A 462 24.30 4.46 -7.74
N ASN A 463 24.03 4.70 -6.46
CA ASN A 463 23.74 3.69 -5.46
C ASN A 463 22.22 3.51 -5.35
N MET A 464 21.76 2.27 -5.18
CA MET A 464 20.37 1.97 -4.81
C MET A 464 20.30 0.89 -3.74
N LEU A 465 19.36 1.04 -2.81
CA LEU A 465 18.90 -0.02 -1.91
C LEU A 465 17.43 -0.34 -2.22
N GLY A 466 17.08 -1.62 -2.27
CA GLY A 466 15.71 -2.07 -2.46
C GLY A 466 15.47 -3.51 -2.04
N CYS A 467 14.20 -3.87 -1.84
CA CYS A 467 13.80 -5.20 -1.40
C CYS A 467 13.73 -6.14 -2.62
N ARG A 468 14.74 -7.00 -2.75
CA ARG A 468 14.90 -7.92 -3.88
C ARG A 468 14.27 -9.26 -3.57
N LEU A 469 13.33 -9.68 -4.43
CA LEU A 469 12.75 -11.01 -4.44
C LEU A 469 13.35 -11.82 -5.58
N ASN A 470 13.81 -13.04 -5.32
CA ASN A 470 14.36 -13.94 -6.36
C ASN A 470 13.28 -14.73 -7.16
N SER A 471 12.03 -14.26 -7.10
CA SER A 471 10.86 -14.87 -7.72
C SER A 471 9.75 -13.84 -8.00
N ALA A 472 8.59 -14.30 -8.46
CA ALA A 472 7.35 -13.50 -8.48
C ALA A 472 6.20 -14.15 -7.69
N THR A 473 6.48 -15.02 -6.73
CA THR A 473 5.45 -15.78 -5.99
C THR A 473 4.45 -14.89 -5.25
N LEU A 474 4.88 -13.74 -4.72
CA LEU A 474 4.05 -12.76 -4.01
C LEU A 474 2.76 -12.36 -4.77
N VAL A 475 2.85 -12.15 -6.09
CA VAL A 475 1.71 -11.72 -6.96
C VAL A 475 0.70 -12.85 -7.22
N TYR A 476 1.10 -14.11 -7.06
CA TYR A 476 0.16 -15.24 -7.06
C TYR A 476 -0.42 -15.45 -5.67
N SER A 477 0.41 -15.30 -4.63
CA SER A 477 0.05 -15.40 -3.22
C SER A 477 -1.07 -14.44 -2.83
N ALA A 478 -0.94 -13.16 -3.20
CA ALA A 478 -1.92 -12.12 -2.89
C ALA A 478 -3.29 -12.30 -3.57
N GLY A 479 -3.39 -13.21 -4.55
CA GLY A 479 -4.65 -13.70 -5.14
C GLY A 479 -5.12 -15.08 -4.63
N ASN A 480 -4.45 -15.61 -3.60
CA ASN A 480 -4.53 -17.00 -3.13
C ASN A 480 -4.43 -18.06 -4.24
N LEU A 481 -3.55 -17.81 -5.22
CA LEU A 481 -3.28 -18.73 -6.33
C LEU A 481 -1.98 -19.49 -6.08
N LEU A 482 -1.99 -20.79 -6.38
CA LEU A 482 -0.76 -21.60 -6.38
C LEU A 482 0.20 -21.07 -7.45
N PRO A 483 1.43 -20.64 -7.10
CA PRO A 483 2.37 -20.10 -8.08
C PRO A 483 2.78 -21.16 -9.12
N PRO A 484 2.76 -20.83 -10.43
CA PRO A 484 3.26 -21.73 -11.47
C PRO A 484 4.76 -22.06 -11.28
N SER A 485 5.20 -23.23 -11.74
CA SER A 485 6.60 -23.68 -11.54
C SER A 485 7.68 -22.79 -12.16
N HIS A 486 7.32 -21.87 -13.07
CA HIS A 486 8.24 -20.89 -13.67
C HIS A 486 8.29 -19.54 -12.95
N VAL A 487 7.51 -19.35 -11.87
CA VAL A 487 7.54 -18.11 -11.05
C VAL A 487 8.12 -18.34 -9.66
N LEU A 488 8.44 -19.60 -9.33
CA LEU A 488 9.21 -20.02 -8.17
C LEU A 488 10.70 -19.63 -8.33
N PRO A 489 11.48 -19.60 -7.23
CA PRO A 489 12.93 -19.47 -7.27
C PRO A 489 13.62 -20.55 -8.12
N PRO A 490 14.87 -20.32 -8.60
CA PRO A 490 15.65 -21.32 -9.32
C PRO A 490 15.85 -22.63 -8.52
N PRO A 491 15.98 -23.79 -9.17
CA PRO A 491 16.18 -25.06 -8.48
C PRO A 491 17.38 -25.05 -7.52
N ASN A 492 17.15 -25.50 -6.29
CA ASN A 492 18.07 -25.49 -5.14
C ASN A 492 18.34 -24.11 -4.50
N CYS A 493 17.72 -23.03 -4.98
CA CYS A 493 17.64 -21.78 -4.23
C CYS A 493 16.42 -21.81 -3.30
N SER A 494 16.56 -21.27 -2.08
CA SER A 494 15.39 -20.88 -1.29
C SER A 494 14.71 -19.66 -1.92
N GLU A 495 13.44 -19.47 -1.61
CA GLU A 495 12.81 -18.16 -1.76
C GLU A 495 13.52 -17.16 -0.85
N LYS A 496 13.78 -15.95 -1.37
CA LYS A 496 14.49 -14.89 -0.64
C LYS A 496 13.87 -13.53 -0.98
N CYS A 497 13.66 -12.74 0.06
CA CYS A 497 13.23 -11.35 -0.02
C CYS A 497 14.12 -10.51 0.89
N GLN A 498 15.06 -9.74 0.33
CA GLN A 498 16.20 -9.18 1.07
C GLN A 498 16.45 -7.70 0.75
N LEU A 499 16.93 -6.95 1.74
CA LEU A 499 17.47 -5.60 1.51
C LEU A 499 18.78 -5.73 0.71
N TYR A 500 18.74 -5.29 -0.54
CA TYR A 500 19.77 -5.56 -1.54
C TYR A 500 20.34 -4.26 -2.10
N TYR A 501 21.64 -4.27 -2.39
CA TYR A 501 22.42 -3.11 -2.80
C TYR A 501 22.92 -3.25 -4.24
N TRP A 502 22.82 -2.16 -5.00
CA TRP A 502 23.40 -2.02 -6.35
C TRP A 502 24.24 -0.74 -6.46
N ARG A 503 25.34 -0.80 -7.23
CA ARG A 503 26.06 0.38 -7.73
C ARG A 503 26.20 0.35 -9.25
N PHE A 504 25.43 1.20 -9.92
CA PHE A 504 25.51 1.47 -11.36
C PHE A 504 26.70 2.41 -11.63
N ASP A 505 27.65 2.02 -12.48
CA ASP A 505 28.77 2.90 -12.83
C ASP A 505 28.39 3.85 -13.96
N LEU A 506 28.71 5.14 -13.82
CA LEU A 506 28.42 6.16 -14.84
C LEU A 506 29.69 6.66 -15.55
N GLU A 507 30.90 6.40 -15.03
CA GLU A 507 32.15 6.93 -15.58
C GLU A 507 32.48 6.35 -16.96
N GLN A 508 32.28 5.03 -17.11
CA GLN A 508 32.44 4.37 -18.40
C GLN A 508 31.23 4.65 -19.29
N VAL A 509 31.30 5.66 -20.16
CA VAL A 509 30.16 6.10 -20.99
C VAL A 509 29.64 4.99 -21.91
N ASP A 510 30.53 4.14 -22.44
CA ASP A 510 30.20 3.07 -23.39
C ASP A 510 29.80 1.73 -22.72
N ALA A 511 29.83 1.64 -21.39
CA ALA A 511 29.50 0.42 -20.64
C ALA A 511 28.42 0.68 -19.58
N ASN A 512 27.39 -0.17 -19.50
CA ASN A 512 26.37 -0.08 -18.45
C ASN A 512 26.58 -1.18 -17.40
N GLU A 513 27.71 -1.11 -16.69
CA GLU A 513 28.13 -2.12 -15.73
C GLU A 513 27.52 -1.89 -14.33
N ILE A 514 26.97 -2.94 -13.73
CA ILE A 514 26.63 -2.98 -12.31
C ILE A 514 27.89 -3.38 -11.54
N SER A 515 28.70 -2.39 -11.18
CA SER A 515 30.02 -2.59 -10.54
C SER A 515 29.99 -3.37 -9.22
N HIS A 516 28.85 -3.37 -8.51
CA HIS A 516 28.61 -4.09 -7.26
C HIS A 516 27.13 -4.46 -7.17
N GLU A 517 26.82 -5.72 -6.85
CA GLU A 517 25.46 -6.13 -6.48
C GLU A 517 25.44 -7.25 -5.43
N PHE A 518 24.83 -7.03 -4.26
CA PHE A 518 24.78 -8.02 -3.16
C PHE A 518 23.68 -7.74 -2.13
N ALA A 519 23.28 -8.76 -1.37
CA ALA A 519 22.36 -8.60 -0.25
C ALA A 519 23.09 -8.08 1.01
N LEU A 520 22.44 -7.23 1.80
CA LEU A 520 23.04 -6.78 3.07
C LEU A 520 22.95 -7.86 4.15
N SER A 521 21.89 -8.67 4.16
CA SER A 521 21.73 -9.78 5.10
C SER A 521 20.79 -10.88 4.57
N ASP A 522 20.90 -12.09 5.11
CA ASP A 522 19.93 -13.18 4.94
C ASP A 522 18.64 -13.00 5.77
N VAL A 523 18.57 -12.01 6.67
CA VAL A 523 17.31 -11.59 7.31
C VAL A 523 16.28 -11.15 6.24
N PRO A 524 15.07 -11.73 6.20
CA PRO A 524 13.99 -11.28 5.32
C PRO A 524 13.63 -9.82 5.56
N PHE A 525 13.39 -9.04 4.50
CA PHE A 525 13.23 -7.59 4.65
C PHE A 525 12.33 -6.96 3.58
N GLU A 526 11.18 -6.42 4.00
CA GLU A 526 10.24 -5.64 3.17
C GLU A 526 9.64 -4.43 3.90
N PHE A 527 8.91 -3.59 3.17
CA PHE A 527 8.36 -2.30 3.63
C PHE A 527 9.46 -1.39 4.21
N PRO A 528 10.44 -0.98 3.39
CA PRO A 528 11.59 -0.21 3.86
C PRO A 528 11.21 1.24 4.20
N ALA A 529 11.75 1.74 5.31
CA ALA A 529 11.62 3.14 5.74
C ALA A 529 12.99 3.70 6.18
N ILE A 530 13.17 5.00 6.00
CA ILE A 530 14.40 5.74 6.36
C ILE A 530 14.03 7.02 7.13
N ASN A 531 15.03 7.72 7.66
CA ASN A 531 14.83 9.12 7.99
C ASN A 531 14.74 9.94 6.68
N GLU A 532 13.56 10.46 6.37
CA GLU A 532 13.27 11.21 5.13
C GLU A 532 14.12 12.47 4.92
N GLU A 533 14.77 13.01 5.97
CA GLU A 533 15.80 14.06 5.82
C GLU A 533 17.01 13.59 4.96
N TYR A 534 17.20 12.27 4.86
CA TYR A 534 18.25 11.57 4.12
C TYR A 534 17.71 10.88 2.86
N ALA A 535 16.45 11.12 2.48
CA ALA A 535 15.92 10.70 1.18
C ALA A 535 16.75 11.32 0.04
N MET A 536 16.98 10.55 -1.02
CA MET A 536 17.88 10.89 -2.14
C MET A 536 19.35 11.16 -1.71
N GLN A 537 19.74 10.81 -0.48
CA GLN A 537 21.09 11.00 0.06
C GLN A 537 21.53 9.69 0.73
N GLN A 538 22.79 9.60 1.17
CA GLN A 538 23.23 8.40 1.89
C GLN A 538 22.65 8.39 3.31
N ALA A 539 21.57 7.62 3.49
CA ALA A 539 21.10 7.20 4.82
C ALA A 539 21.99 6.04 5.33
N ARG A 540 22.34 6.07 6.61
CA ARG A 540 23.02 4.96 7.29
C ARG A 540 22.06 3.88 7.76
N TYR A 541 20.88 4.25 8.21
CA TYR A 541 19.93 3.34 8.84
C TYR A 541 18.67 3.13 8.00
N VAL A 542 18.40 1.87 7.69
CA VAL A 542 17.15 1.45 7.04
C VAL A 542 16.35 0.62 8.02
N TYR A 543 15.08 0.96 8.17
CA TYR A 543 14.08 0.24 8.95
C TYR A 543 13.19 -0.57 8.01
N GLY A 544 12.56 -1.62 8.52
CA GLY A 544 11.64 -2.43 7.74
C GLY A 544 11.00 -3.53 8.56
N THR A 545 10.34 -4.44 7.87
CA THR A 545 9.52 -5.50 8.43
C THR A 545 10.10 -6.87 8.12
N SER A 546 9.88 -7.84 9.02
CA SER A 546 10.25 -9.24 8.88
C SER A 546 9.28 -10.14 9.65
N MET A 547 9.50 -11.44 9.55
CA MET A 547 8.90 -12.48 10.38
C MET A 547 10.01 -13.19 11.17
N ARG A 548 9.66 -13.83 12.30
CA ARG A 548 10.51 -14.81 12.99
C ARG A 548 10.71 -16.08 12.17
N ASP A 549 9.62 -16.57 11.56
CA ASP A 549 9.55 -17.80 10.79
C ASP A 549 9.16 -17.51 9.33
N GLY A 550 9.92 -18.05 8.37
CA GLY A 550 9.63 -17.96 6.93
C GLY A 550 10.18 -16.71 6.23
N THR A 551 9.59 -16.37 5.09
CA THR A 551 9.93 -15.19 4.26
C THR A 551 8.65 -14.60 3.65
N PHE A 552 8.75 -13.56 2.83
CA PHE A 552 7.59 -12.83 2.27
C PHE A 552 6.90 -13.57 1.10
N ASP A 553 6.54 -14.85 1.30
CA ASP A 553 6.20 -15.78 0.21
C ASP A 553 4.82 -16.48 0.29
N ALA A 554 4.60 -17.37 -0.68
CA ALA A 554 3.41 -18.18 -0.86
C ALA A 554 3.29 -19.38 0.10
N GLY A 555 4.38 -19.75 0.79
CA GLY A 555 4.79 -21.14 1.00
C GLY A 555 3.80 -22.03 1.78
N LEU A 556 2.94 -21.40 2.59
CA LEU A 556 1.98 -22.08 3.47
C LEU A 556 0.51 -21.72 3.19
N GLY A 557 0.20 -21.06 2.06
CA GLY A 557 -1.17 -20.67 1.69
C GLY A 557 -1.79 -19.65 2.65
N LYS A 558 -0.95 -18.83 3.28
CA LYS A 558 -1.32 -17.75 4.21
C LYS A 558 -0.50 -16.52 3.85
N ALA A 559 -1.08 -15.34 4.01
CA ALA A 559 -0.34 -14.08 3.86
C ALA A 559 0.78 -13.98 4.92
N ALA A 560 1.88 -13.30 4.56
CA ALA A 560 2.96 -12.99 5.50
C ALA A 560 2.43 -12.22 6.74
N LYS A 561 3.02 -12.49 7.90
CA LYS A 561 2.58 -12.00 9.22
C LYS A 561 3.73 -11.33 9.95
N ILE A 562 3.81 -10.00 9.83
CA ILE A 562 4.93 -9.21 10.37
C ILE A 562 4.93 -9.28 11.91
N ASP A 563 5.79 -10.14 12.47
CA ASP A 563 6.03 -10.25 13.91
C ASP A 563 7.46 -9.86 14.33
N ALA A 564 8.21 -9.24 13.42
CA ALA A 564 9.49 -8.60 13.67
C ALA A 564 9.61 -7.27 12.92
N LEU A 565 10.17 -6.25 13.58
CA LEU A 565 10.58 -4.98 12.96
C LEU A 565 12.10 -4.90 13.00
N VAL A 566 12.73 -4.63 11.86
CA VAL A 566 14.18 -4.73 11.67
C VAL A 566 14.78 -3.35 11.44
N LYS A 567 15.96 -3.10 12.03
CA LYS A 567 16.83 -1.96 11.77
C LYS A 567 18.17 -2.46 11.25
N VAL A 568 18.66 -1.86 10.17
CA VAL A 568 19.90 -2.24 9.49
C VAL A 568 20.83 -1.03 9.37
N ASP A 569 22.08 -1.19 9.82
CA ASP A 569 23.18 -0.26 9.54
C ASP A 569 23.72 -0.53 8.13
N ALA A 570 23.00 0.01 7.14
CA ALA A 570 23.26 -0.20 5.74
C ALA A 570 24.61 0.38 5.31
N GLU A 571 25.03 1.54 5.83
CA GLU A 571 26.35 2.12 5.53
C GLU A 571 27.49 1.14 5.86
N THR A 572 27.42 0.50 7.03
CA THR A 572 28.44 -0.44 7.51
C THR A 572 28.40 -1.76 6.73
N LEU A 573 27.21 -2.28 6.41
CA LEU A 573 27.08 -3.50 5.59
C LEU A 573 27.49 -3.27 4.13
N ILE A 574 27.16 -2.13 3.51
CA ILE A 574 27.64 -1.76 2.17
C ILE A 574 29.18 -1.66 2.17
N ARG A 575 29.78 -1.03 3.19
CA ARG A 575 31.25 -0.93 3.32
C ARG A 575 31.91 -2.31 3.45
N LYS A 576 31.39 -3.19 4.31
CA LYS A 576 31.85 -4.59 4.44
C LYS A 576 31.70 -5.34 3.10
N GLY A 577 30.53 -5.23 2.46
CA GLY A 577 30.22 -5.90 1.20
C GLY A 577 31.09 -5.47 0.03
N LYS A 578 31.31 -4.14 -0.16
CA LYS A 578 32.27 -3.62 -1.15
C LYS A 578 33.66 -4.20 -0.93
N ALA A 579 34.16 -4.22 0.31
CA ALA A 579 35.46 -4.78 0.63
C ALA A 579 35.56 -6.30 0.37
N MET A 580 34.49 -7.07 0.63
CA MET A 580 34.43 -8.51 0.31
C MET A 580 34.33 -8.77 -1.19
N TRP A 581 33.54 -7.97 -1.92
CA TRP A 581 33.39 -8.01 -3.38
C TRP A 581 34.73 -7.76 -4.09
N SER A 582 35.45 -6.69 -3.74
CA SER A 582 36.80 -6.43 -4.27
C SER A 582 37.85 -7.49 -3.91
N GLN A 583 37.59 -8.34 -2.91
CA GLN A 583 38.42 -9.48 -2.53
C GLN A 583 37.98 -10.81 -3.21
N GLY A 584 36.92 -10.80 -4.03
CA GLY A 584 36.33 -12.02 -4.61
C GLY A 584 35.63 -12.93 -3.59
N ARG A 585 35.32 -12.41 -2.41
CA ARG A 585 34.73 -13.11 -1.25
C ARG A 585 33.23 -12.88 -1.07
N LEU A 586 32.60 -12.18 -2.01
CA LEU A 586 31.16 -11.94 -2.10
C LEU A 586 30.77 -11.85 -3.58
N ARG A 587 29.61 -12.40 -3.94
CA ARG A 587 29.08 -12.48 -5.31
C ARG A 587 27.63 -12.01 -5.39
N ALA A 588 27.11 -11.86 -6.60
CA ALA A 588 25.70 -11.55 -6.84
C ALA A 588 24.80 -12.60 -6.14
N GLY A 589 23.74 -12.14 -5.46
CA GLY A 589 22.85 -12.98 -4.69
C GLY A 589 23.37 -13.48 -3.32
N GLU A 590 24.64 -13.25 -2.97
CA GLU A 590 25.20 -13.56 -1.65
C GLU A 590 24.98 -12.40 -0.66
N SER A 591 25.05 -12.72 0.64
CA SER A 591 24.71 -11.83 1.76
C SER A 591 25.95 -11.42 2.56
N VAL A 592 26.02 -10.15 2.97
CA VAL A 592 27.12 -9.65 3.83
C VAL A 592 27.02 -10.15 5.28
N ASP A 593 25.80 -10.22 5.83
CA ASP A 593 25.51 -10.74 7.16
C ASP A 593 24.58 -11.96 7.07
N THR A 594 25.15 -13.16 7.15
CA THR A 594 24.45 -14.43 6.88
C THR A 594 23.67 -14.98 8.08
N ARG A 595 23.43 -14.17 9.13
CA ARG A 595 22.64 -14.58 10.29
C ARG A 595 21.15 -14.62 9.96
N THR A 596 20.47 -15.64 10.48
CA THR A 596 19.01 -15.74 10.49
C THR A 596 18.39 -14.82 11.54
N VAL A 597 17.07 -14.60 11.45
CA VAL A 597 16.31 -13.80 12.41
C VAL A 597 16.43 -14.35 13.83
N GLU A 598 16.34 -15.67 14.02
CA GLU A 598 16.46 -16.28 15.35
C GLU A 598 17.90 -16.23 15.90
N GLU A 599 18.95 -16.27 15.07
CA GLU A 599 20.33 -16.04 15.53
C GLU A 599 20.56 -14.59 16.01
N VAL A 600 19.99 -13.60 15.30
CA VAL A 600 20.02 -12.19 15.75
C VAL A 600 19.19 -12.01 17.02
N LEU A 601 17.98 -12.60 17.10
CA LEU A 601 17.14 -12.52 18.29
C LEU A 601 17.77 -13.23 19.49
N ALA A 602 18.37 -14.41 19.33
CA ALA A 602 19.09 -15.12 20.38
C ALA A 602 20.22 -14.26 20.96
N ALA A 603 21.07 -13.67 20.11
CA ALA A 603 22.15 -12.80 20.54
C ALA A 603 21.66 -11.52 21.26
N GLN A 604 20.49 -10.98 20.88
CA GLN A 604 19.86 -9.87 21.60
C GLN A 604 19.25 -10.29 22.95
N ARG A 605 18.74 -11.53 23.06
CA ARG A 605 18.10 -12.09 24.26
C ARG A 605 19.13 -12.53 25.32
N ASP A 606 20.24 -13.14 24.91
CA ASP A 606 21.31 -13.59 25.82
C ASP A 606 22.32 -12.49 26.18
N GLY A 607 22.34 -11.39 25.41
CA GLY A 607 23.23 -10.24 25.64
C GLY A 607 24.60 -10.34 24.97
N SER A 608 24.82 -11.33 24.10
CA SER A 608 26.05 -11.46 23.31
C SER A 608 26.12 -10.50 22.11
N ALA A 609 24.99 -9.95 21.65
CA ALA A 609 24.93 -8.95 20.60
C ALA A 609 25.69 -7.66 20.96
N SER A 610 26.52 -7.17 20.03
CA SER A 610 27.29 -5.95 20.23
C SER A 610 26.39 -4.71 20.32
N ALA A 611 26.82 -3.69 21.08
CA ALA A 611 26.21 -2.36 21.01
C ALA A 611 26.28 -1.78 19.57
N GLU A 612 27.32 -2.14 18.82
CA GLU A 612 27.56 -1.79 17.42
C GLU A 612 27.08 -2.88 16.43
N ASP A 613 26.17 -3.77 16.84
CA ASP A 613 25.59 -4.75 15.91
C ASP A 613 24.87 -4.03 14.76
N THR A 614 25.18 -4.47 13.53
CA THR A 614 24.67 -3.92 12.27
C THR A 614 23.21 -4.29 11.99
N ILE A 615 22.63 -5.23 12.74
CA ILE A 615 21.21 -5.61 12.65
C ILE A 615 20.60 -5.61 14.06
N LYS A 616 19.44 -4.98 14.21
CA LYS A 616 18.67 -4.98 15.48
C LYS A 616 17.21 -5.26 15.17
N ILE A 617 16.58 -6.13 15.96
CA ILE A 617 15.22 -6.62 15.72
C ILE A 617 14.35 -6.37 16.94
N PHE A 618 13.27 -5.61 16.77
CA PHE A 618 12.19 -5.52 17.75
C PHE A 618 11.22 -6.68 17.51
N GLU A 619 11.17 -7.62 18.46
CA GLU A 619 10.29 -8.79 18.42
C GLU A 619 8.87 -8.43 18.88
N MET A 620 7.86 -8.75 18.08
CA MET A 620 6.46 -8.56 18.47
C MET A 620 6.02 -9.65 19.46
N PRO A 621 5.16 -9.33 20.45
CA PRO A 621 4.53 -10.33 21.31
C PRO A 621 3.84 -11.44 20.49
N ARG A 622 3.80 -12.67 21.03
CA ARG A 622 3.20 -13.80 20.29
C ARG A 622 1.73 -13.53 19.97
N GLY A 623 1.35 -13.67 18.70
CA GLY A 623 0.02 -13.37 18.18
C GLY A 623 -0.24 -11.89 17.84
N TRP A 624 0.70 -10.99 18.12
CA TRP A 624 0.61 -9.58 17.74
C TRP A 624 1.39 -9.35 16.44
N TYR A 625 0.75 -8.71 15.46
CA TYR A 625 1.33 -8.46 14.15
C TYR A 625 1.26 -6.98 13.78
N ALA A 626 2.37 -6.46 13.27
CA ALA A 626 2.51 -5.08 12.82
C ALA A 626 2.06 -4.91 11.34
N GLN A 627 2.23 -3.69 10.85
CA GLN A 627 2.13 -3.28 9.45
C GLN A 627 3.39 -2.46 9.11
N GLU A 628 3.42 -1.76 7.97
CA GLU A 628 4.50 -0.80 7.68
C GLU A 628 4.74 0.17 8.85
N THR A 629 6.03 0.49 9.08
CA THR A 629 6.50 1.50 10.02
C THR A 629 6.95 2.76 9.29
N THR A 630 6.42 3.93 9.65
CA THR A 630 7.05 5.21 9.29
C THR A 630 8.07 5.61 10.37
N PHE A 631 9.24 6.11 9.96
CA PHE A 631 10.19 6.75 10.88
C PHE A 631 9.83 8.23 11.10
N VAL A 632 9.90 8.68 12.35
CA VAL A 632 9.60 10.05 12.77
C VAL A 632 10.83 10.59 13.53
N PRO A 633 11.60 11.55 13.00
CA PRO A 633 12.74 12.11 13.71
C PRO A 633 12.29 12.85 14.98
N ARG A 634 13.03 12.69 16.08
CA ARG A 634 12.84 13.51 17.30
C ARG A 634 13.20 14.97 16.96
N ARG A 635 12.44 15.95 17.43
CA ARG A 635 12.70 17.39 17.14
C ARG A 635 13.62 18.00 18.20
N SER A 636 14.94 17.98 17.99
CA SER A 636 15.85 18.69 18.90
C SER A 636 15.88 20.20 18.66
N GLY A 637 16.05 20.98 19.74
CA GLY A 637 16.32 22.41 19.65
C GLY A 637 17.80 22.66 19.34
N ALA A 638 18.10 23.08 18.11
CA ALA A 638 19.41 23.58 17.67
C ALA A 638 20.61 22.66 18.00
N GLY A 639 20.49 21.36 17.72
CA GLY A 639 21.58 20.38 17.86
C GLY A 639 21.74 19.49 16.62
N ALA A 640 22.94 18.96 16.40
CA ALA A 640 23.19 17.96 15.37
C ALA A 640 22.71 16.58 15.86
N GLN A 641 21.48 16.23 15.48
CA GLN A 641 20.84 14.97 15.84
C GLN A 641 21.52 13.77 15.17
N GLN A 642 21.42 12.59 15.78
CA GLN A 642 21.83 11.34 15.14
C GLN A 642 20.70 10.86 14.23
N GLU A 643 21.03 10.33 13.06
CA GLU A 643 20.05 9.96 12.02
C GLU A 643 18.93 9.04 12.53
N ASP A 644 19.24 8.15 13.47
CA ASP A 644 18.34 7.20 14.10
C ASP A 644 17.70 7.65 15.42
N ASP A 645 17.92 8.89 15.85
CA ASP A 645 17.28 9.43 17.04
C ASP A 645 15.84 9.90 16.73
N GLY A 646 14.92 8.94 16.79
CA GLY A 646 13.52 9.14 16.50
C GLY A 646 12.68 7.94 16.89
N TRP A 647 11.50 7.87 16.29
CA TRP A 647 10.43 6.94 16.64
C TRP A 647 10.00 6.14 15.40
N LEU A 648 9.63 4.87 15.56
CA LEU A 648 8.83 4.15 14.57
C LEU A 648 7.37 4.24 14.96
N VAL A 649 6.48 4.49 13.99
CA VAL A 649 5.03 4.45 14.19
C VAL A 649 4.38 3.46 13.23
N CYS A 650 3.57 2.54 13.76
CA CYS A 650 2.87 1.51 12.97
C CYS A 650 1.54 1.09 13.60
N TYR A 651 0.61 0.60 12.78
CA TYR A 651 -0.59 -0.08 13.25
C TYR A 651 -0.26 -1.53 13.62
N VAL A 652 -0.88 -2.01 14.69
CA VAL A 652 -0.69 -3.36 15.24
C VAL A 652 -2.04 -4.00 15.56
N PHE A 653 -2.17 -5.31 15.37
CA PHE A 653 -3.36 -6.07 15.75
C PHE A 653 -2.99 -7.35 16.51
N ASP A 654 -3.76 -7.65 17.55
CA ASP A 654 -3.68 -8.89 18.33
C ASP A 654 -4.60 -9.94 17.71
N GLU A 655 -4.04 -10.92 16.98
CA GLU A 655 -4.82 -12.05 16.47
C GLU A 655 -5.07 -13.13 17.52
N ALA A 656 -4.38 -13.13 18.66
CA ALA A 656 -4.59 -14.09 19.75
C ALA A 656 -5.80 -13.74 20.63
N THR A 657 -6.15 -12.45 20.76
CA THR A 657 -7.39 -12.02 21.44
C THR A 657 -8.44 -11.41 20.51
N GLY A 658 -8.06 -10.97 19.30
CA GLY A 658 -8.96 -10.37 18.32
C GLY A 658 -9.62 -11.34 17.33
N LEU A 659 -9.11 -12.57 17.18
CA LEU A 659 -9.68 -13.61 16.32
C LEU A 659 -10.13 -14.85 17.10
N HIS A 660 -11.13 -15.55 16.57
CA HIS A 660 -11.63 -16.80 17.15
C HIS A 660 -10.62 -17.95 16.90
N PRO A 661 -10.10 -18.64 17.94
CA PRO A 661 -8.93 -19.52 17.80
C PRO A 661 -9.05 -20.69 16.81
N SER A 662 -10.25 -21.17 16.48
CA SER A 662 -10.46 -22.31 15.58
C SER A 662 -11.01 -21.95 14.19
N THR A 663 -11.59 -20.75 14.01
CA THR A 663 -12.16 -20.31 12.71
C THR A 663 -11.41 -19.14 12.09
N GLY A 664 -10.61 -18.39 12.85
CA GLY A 664 -9.94 -17.17 12.38
C GLY A 664 -10.88 -16.00 12.10
N GLU A 665 -12.15 -16.10 12.51
CA GLU A 665 -13.14 -15.03 12.37
C GLU A 665 -12.86 -13.89 13.37
N VAL A 666 -13.16 -12.65 12.98
CA VAL A 666 -12.97 -11.47 13.84
C VAL A 666 -13.96 -11.49 15.00
N LEU A 667 -13.47 -11.41 16.24
CA LEU A 667 -14.31 -11.42 17.42
C LEU A 667 -15.06 -10.07 17.63
N PRO A 668 -16.29 -10.08 18.18
CA PRO A 668 -17.01 -8.86 18.50
C PRO A 668 -16.21 -7.97 19.46
N GLY A 669 -16.00 -6.71 19.06
CA GLY A 669 -15.20 -5.75 19.83
C GLY A 669 -13.68 -5.86 19.66
N ALA A 670 -13.19 -6.64 18.69
CA ALA A 670 -11.77 -6.63 18.33
C ALA A 670 -11.31 -5.24 17.85
N THR A 671 -10.21 -4.74 18.41
CA THR A 671 -9.63 -3.43 18.14
C THR A 671 -8.16 -3.54 17.74
N SER A 672 -7.68 -2.63 16.91
CA SER A 672 -6.24 -2.46 16.67
C SER A 672 -5.64 -1.44 17.64
N GLU A 673 -4.32 -1.40 17.68
CA GLU A 673 -3.56 -0.34 18.35
C GLU A 673 -2.68 0.42 17.34
N LEU A 674 -2.31 1.65 17.67
CA LEU A 674 -1.17 2.33 17.06
C LEU A 674 -0.02 2.35 18.08
N TRP A 675 1.16 1.86 17.69
CA TRP A 675 2.34 1.83 18.55
C TRP A 675 3.34 2.89 18.12
N ILE A 676 3.99 3.51 19.10
CA ILE A 676 5.14 4.39 18.93
C ILE A 676 6.32 3.69 19.62
N ILE A 677 7.38 3.36 18.89
CA ILE A 677 8.51 2.53 19.32
C ILE A 677 9.80 3.35 19.23
N ASP A 678 10.73 3.14 20.16
CA ASP A 678 12.07 3.75 20.10
C ASP A 678 12.89 3.16 18.92
N ALA A 679 13.08 3.95 17.87
CA ALA A 679 13.79 3.53 16.65
C ALA A 679 15.31 3.37 16.89
N LYS A 680 15.84 4.00 17.93
CA LYS A 680 17.28 3.99 18.21
C LYS A 680 17.75 2.62 18.70
N HIS A 681 17.11 2.13 19.75
CA HIS A 681 17.48 0.94 20.48
C HIS A 681 16.66 -0.30 20.08
N MET A 682 15.50 -0.13 19.43
CA MET A 682 14.61 -1.22 18.99
C MET A 682 14.17 -2.14 20.15
N LYS A 683 13.90 -1.56 21.33
CA LYS A 683 13.59 -2.33 22.57
C LYS A 683 12.28 -1.98 23.28
N HIS A 684 11.74 -0.78 23.09
CA HIS A 684 10.66 -0.27 23.95
C HIS A 684 9.54 0.39 23.14
N ILE A 685 8.31 0.01 23.46
CA ILE A 685 7.12 0.76 23.06
C ILE A 685 7.00 1.95 23.99
N VAL A 686 7.05 3.15 23.42
CA VAL A 686 7.03 4.45 24.11
C VAL A 686 5.60 4.89 24.40
N CYS A 687 4.68 4.55 23.48
CA CYS A 687 3.25 4.75 23.65
C CYS A 687 2.44 3.69 22.89
N ARG A 688 1.36 3.20 23.52
CA ARG A 688 0.34 2.33 22.92
C ARG A 688 -0.99 3.06 22.88
N ILE A 689 -1.60 3.20 21.71
CA ILE A 689 -2.86 3.93 21.53
C ILE A 689 -3.93 2.93 21.10
N LYS A 690 -4.93 2.72 21.96
CA LYS A 690 -6.03 1.79 21.69
C LYS A 690 -7.10 2.47 20.85
N LEU A 691 -7.33 1.92 19.66
CA LEU A 691 -8.28 2.47 18.68
C LEU A 691 -9.71 1.99 18.99
N PRO A 692 -10.75 2.74 18.60
CA PRO A 692 -12.15 2.37 18.87
C PRO A 692 -12.64 1.18 18.03
N GLN A 693 -11.87 0.74 17.02
CA GLN A 693 -12.21 -0.39 16.15
C GLN A 693 -10.93 -1.06 15.60
N ARG A 694 -11.11 -2.14 14.84
CA ARG A 694 -10.05 -2.82 14.09
C ARG A 694 -9.58 -1.98 12.89
N VAL A 695 -8.29 -2.05 12.61
CA VAL A 695 -7.65 -1.56 11.39
C VAL A 695 -7.11 -2.78 10.63
N PRO A 696 -7.67 -3.12 9.44
CA PRO A 696 -7.21 -4.25 8.63
C PRO A 696 -5.72 -4.15 8.27
N TYR A 697 -5.12 -5.24 7.79
CA TYR A 697 -3.83 -5.14 7.11
C TYR A 697 -3.97 -4.29 5.84
N GLY A 698 -3.11 -3.30 5.69
CA GLY A 698 -3.06 -2.43 4.52
C GLY A 698 -1.63 -2.25 4.01
N LEU A 699 -1.41 -1.15 3.31
CA LEU A 699 -0.19 -0.87 2.56
C LEU A 699 0.55 0.31 3.17
N HIS A 700 0.71 1.44 2.48
CA HIS A 700 1.68 2.46 2.90
C HIS A 700 1.08 3.60 3.74
N GLY A 701 1.90 4.15 4.64
CA GLY A 701 1.52 5.21 5.58
C GLY A 701 2.59 6.27 5.78
N THR A 702 2.17 7.41 6.34
CA THR A 702 3.07 8.52 6.66
C THR A 702 2.54 9.39 7.81
N LEU A 703 3.43 10.19 8.41
CA LEU A 703 3.07 11.18 9.42
C LEU A 703 2.97 12.57 8.77
N PHE A 704 1.76 13.09 8.63
CA PHE A 704 1.54 14.48 8.21
C PHE A 704 1.74 15.43 9.39
N THR A 705 2.64 16.41 9.27
CA THR A 705 2.98 17.31 10.40
C THR A 705 1.91 18.38 10.65
N GLU A 706 1.90 18.98 11.84
CA GLU A 706 1.02 20.12 12.17
C GLU A 706 1.18 21.27 11.15
N GLU A 707 2.42 21.52 10.73
CA GLU A 707 2.75 22.55 9.74
C GLU A 707 2.24 22.20 8.33
N GLN A 708 2.27 20.92 7.94
CA GLN A 708 1.69 20.46 6.67
C GLN A 708 0.16 20.57 6.69
N ILE A 709 -0.49 20.10 7.76
CA ILE A 709 -1.96 20.15 7.92
C ILE A 709 -2.44 21.61 7.89
N ALA A 710 -1.71 22.54 8.53
CA ALA A 710 -2.01 23.97 8.47
C ALA A 710 -1.69 24.63 7.11
N ALA A 711 -0.68 24.14 6.39
CA ALA A 711 -0.24 24.68 5.08
C ALA A 711 -0.95 24.05 3.86
N GLN A 712 -2.07 23.34 4.07
CA GLN A 712 -2.90 22.84 2.98
C GLN A 712 -3.46 23.99 2.14
N ARG A 713 -3.48 23.81 0.81
CA ARG A 713 -4.24 24.70 -0.07
C ARG A 713 -5.73 24.52 0.25
N PRO A 714 -6.51 25.63 0.26
CA PRO A 714 -7.96 25.52 0.39
C PRO A 714 -8.55 24.76 -0.80
N ILE A 715 -9.79 24.31 -0.64
CA ILE A 715 -10.61 23.74 -1.70
C ILE A 715 -12.05 24.22 -1.49
N ALA A 716 -12.83 24.43 -2.56
CA ALA A 716 -14.24 24.76 -2.39
C ALA A 716 -15.00 23.53 -1.89
N ALA A 717 -15.95 23.71 -0.97
CA ALA A 717 -16.76 22.62 -0.41
C ALA A 717 -17.54 21.83 -1.48
N SER A 718 -17.85 22.45 -2.63
CA SER A 718 -18.47 21.82 -3.80
C SER A 718 -17.53 20.91 -4.62
N GLN A 719 -16.22 20.91 -4.34
CA GLN A 719 -15.23 19.99 -4.93
C GLN A 719 -14.91 18.81 -4.01
N VAL A 720 -15.44 18.79 -2.78
CA VAL A 720 -15.29 17.67 -1.85
C VAL A 720 -16.33 16.61 -2.21
N ARG A 721 -15.88 15.37 -2.46
CA ARG A 721 -16.76 14.25 -2.78
C ARG A 721 -17.51 13.79 -1.54
N SER A 722 -18.71 13.26 -1.76
CA SER A 722 -19.54 12.69 -0.69
C SER A 722 -20.28 11.45 -1.19
N TRP A 723 -20.72 10.61 -0.27
CA TRP A 723 -21.57 9.45 -0.58
C TRP A 723 -22.86 9.82 -1.31
N ALA A 724 -23.39 11.04 -1.12
CA ALA A 724 -24.57 11.52 -1.86
C ALA A 724 -24.34 11.66 -3.38
N SER A 725 -23.08 11.60 -3.84
CA SER A 725 -22.73 11.52 -5.26
C SER A 725 -22.76 10.09 -5.82
N SER A 726 -23.09 9.04 -5.04
CA SER A 726 -23.08 7.66 -5.54
C SER A 726 -24.21 7.37 -6.55
N VAL A 727 -24.03 6.36 -7.40
CA VAL A 727 -25.08 5.89 -8.33
C VAL A 727 -26.30 5.31 -7.60
N THR A 728 -26.12 4.70 -6.43
CA THR A 728 -27.21 4.18 -5.59
C THR A 728 -28.09 5.27 -4.97
N LEU A 729 -27.52 6.44 -4.63
CA LEU A 729 -28.27 7.54 -3.99
C LEU A 729 -28.86 8.55 -4.98
N ALA A 730 -28.27 8.72 -6.17
CA ALA A 730 -28.76 9.65 -7.18
C ALA A 730 -29.37 8.93 -8.40
N ASP A 731 -30.64 8.51 -8.25
CA ASP A 731 -31.52 8.15 -9.38
C ASP A 731 -32.28 9.39 -9.91
N PRO A 732 -31.85 10.00 -11.03
CA PRO A 732 -32.46 11.21 -11.59
C PRO A 732 -33.90 10.98 -12.10
N PHE A 733 -34.37 9.72 -12.14
CA PHE A 733 -35.70 9.36 -12.59
C PHE A 733 -36.64 8.93 -11.45
N ALA A 734 -36.18 8.75 -10.21
CA ALA A 734 -37.02 8.29 -9.09
C ALA A 734 -38.21 9.22 -8.82
N SER A 735 -38.00 10.55 -8.88
CA SER A 735 -39.04 11.57 -8.76
C SER A 735 -39.87 11.80 -10.03
N SER A 736 -39.50 11.18 -11.15
CA SER A 736 -40.08 11.45 -12.47
C SER A 736 -41.38 10.68 -12.75
N SER A 737 -42.06 11.02 -13.84
CA SER A 737 -43.18 10.26 -14.41
C SER A 737 -42.79 8.90 -14.99
N LEU A 738 -41.49 8.59 -15.12
CA LEU A 738 -40.98 7.32 -15.66
C LEU A 738 -40.84 6.24 -14.57
N GLY A 739 -40.56 6.68 -13.34
CA GLY A 739 -40.27 5.83 -12.19
C GLY A 739 -38.81 5.38 -12.12
N SER A 740 -38.47 4.65 -11.04
CA SER A 740 -37.07 4.44 -10.65
C SER A 740 -36.32 3.49 -11.58
N THR A 741 -35.03 3.75 -11.75
CA THR A 741 -34.08 2.91 -12.49
C THR A 741 -33.34 1.89 -11.63
N VAL A 742 -33.31 2.07 -10.30
CA VAL A 742 -32.48 1.31 -9.35
C VAL A 742 -33.15 -0.02 -8.97
N TYR A 743 -32.35 -1.09 -8.88
CA TYR A 743 -32.78 -2.41 -8.42
C TYR A 743 -32.42 -2.64 -6.95
N THR A 744 -33.21 -3.45 -6.25
CA THR A 744 -32.91 -3.85 -4.86
C THR A 744 -32.07 -5.12 -4.80
N ALA A 745 -31.33 -5.35 -3.72
CA ALA A 745 -30.53 -6.57 -3.50
C ALA A 745 -31.33 -7.89 -3.63
N SER A 746 -32.65 -7.85 -3.43
CA SER A 746 -33.57 -8.98 -3.63
C SER A 746 -33.95 -9.25 -5.09
N GLY A 747 -33.40 -8.51 -6.05
CA GLY A 747 -33.82 -8.51 -7.46
C GLY A 747 -35.18 -7.86 -7.73
N LYS A 748 -35.85 -7.33 -6.69
CA LYS A 748 -37.16 -6.67 -6.82
C LYS A 748 -36.98 -5.22 -7.30
N ALA A 749 -37.99 -4.77 -8.04
CA ALA A 749 -37.74 -4.09 -9.31
C ALA A 749 -37.57 -2.57 -9.24
N ALA A 750 -36.69 -2.08 -10.11
CA ALA A 750 -36.76 -0.74 -10.69
C ALA A 750 -38.19 -0.46 -11.21
N THR A 751 -38.89 0.47 -10.56
CA THR A 751 -40.33 0.70 -10.72
C THR A 751 -40.66 1.45 -12.01
N SER A 752 -40.97 0.71 -13.07
CA SER A 752 -41.56 1.27 -14.29
C SER A 752 -42.96 1.82 -14.01
N LYS A 753 -43.22 3.08 -14.36
CA LYS A 753 -44.58 3.63 -14.43
C LYS A 753 -45.30 3.29 -15.75
N PHE A 754 -44.59 2.76 -16.74
CA PHE A 754 -45.15 2.12 -17.94
C PHE A 754 -45.55 0.68 -17.67
N LYS A 755 -46.71 0.26 -18.19
CA LYS A 755 -47.29 -1.08 -18.02
C LYS A 755 -46.70 -2.11 -18.98
N ASP A 756 -46.39 -1.70 -20.21
CA ASP A 756 -45.89 -2.58 -21.28
C ASP A 756 -44.88 -1.87 -22.20
N GLY A 757 -44.35 -2.61 -23.18
CA GLY A 757 -43.39 -2.08 -24.16
C GLY A 757 -43.99 -1.10 -25.18
N ASN A 758 -45.31 -1.12 -25.40
CA ASN A 758 -45.99 -0.19 -26.31
C ASN A 758 -46.14 1.19 -25.66
N GLU A 759 -46.46 1.26 -24.36
CA GLU A 759 -46.44 2.52 -23.61
C GLU A 759 -45.01 3.12 -23.58
N VAL A 760 -43.97 2.30 -23.39
CA VAL A 760 -42.56 2.75 -23.46
C VAL A 760 -42.22 3.28 -24.87
N TYR A 761 -42.59 2.56 -25.93
CA TYR A 761 -42.32 2.99 -27.31
C TYR A 761 -43.09 4.27 -27.68
N ALA A 762 -44.36 4.38 -27.29
CA ALA A 762 -45.19 5.57 -27.52
C ALA A 762 -44.72 6.78 -26.70
N ALA A 763 -44.01 6.58 -25.59
CA ALA A 763 -43.29 7.63 -24.88
C ALA A 763 -41.96 7.99 -25.59
N PHE A 764 -41.19 6.99 -26.03
CA PHE A 764 -39.93 7.19 -26.75
C PHE A 764 -40.11 7.97 -28.05
N VAL A 765 -41.19 7.75 -28.80
CA VAL A 765 -41.53 8.54 -30.00
C VAL A 765 -41.82 10.01 -29.67
N LYS A 766 -42.17 10.36 -28.42
CA LYS A 766 -42.47 11.74 -27.99
C LYS A 766 -41.27 12.45 -27.34
N ASP A 767 -40.43 11.72 -26.61
CA ASP A 767 -39.21 12.23 -25.97
C ASP A 767 -38.10 11.17 -26.06
N PRO A 768 -37.48 10.98 -27.25
CA PRO A 768 -36.53 9.90 -27.48
C PRO A 768 -35.25 10.07 -26.66
N VAL A 769 -34.88 11.30 -26.33
CA VAL A 769 -33.69 11.61 -25.53
C VAL A 769 -33.90 11.15 -24.08
N ARG A 770 -34.98 11.58 -23.42
CA ARG A 770 -35.21 11.28 -22.00
C ARG A 770 -35.66 9.84 -21.77
N ILE A 771 -36.53 9.30 -22.63
CA ILE A 771 -37.00 7.91 -22.52
C ILE A 771 -35.89 6.94 -22.92
N GLY A 772 -35.12 7.26 -23.96
CA GLY A 772 -33.92 6.51 -24.32
C GLY A 772 -32.93 6.46 -23.18
N ALA A 773 -32.62 7.61 -22.57
CA ALA A 773 -31.73 7.67 -21.41
C ALA A 773 -32.24 6.88 -20.19
N TRP A 774 -33.54 6.98 -19.85
CA TRP A 774 -34.13 6.18 -18.77
C TRP A 774 -34.02 4.68 -19.05
N TRP A 775 -34.32 4.25 -20.28
CA TRP A 775 -34.25 2.85 -20.69
C TRP A 775 -32.81 2.33 -20.68
N ILE A 776 -31.85 3.12 -21.18
CA ILE A 776 -30.42 2.79 -21.14
C ILE A 776 -29.91 2.73 -19.70
N LYS A 777 -30.20 3.72 -18.82
CA LYS A 777 -29.80 3.66 -17.40
C LYS A 777 -30.36 2.39 -16.75
N ARG A 778 -31.66 2.14 -16.87
CA ARG A 778 -32.31 0.92 -16.32
C ARG A 778 -31.70 -0.38 -16.86
N LYS A 779 -31.14 -0.38 -18.07
CA LYS A 779 -30.40 -1.52 -18.64
C LYS A 779 -28.94 -1.60 -18.18
N ILE A 780 -28.29 -0.48 -17.86
CA ILE A 780 -26.98 -0.45 -17.21
C ILE A 780 -27.08 -1.03 -15.79
N GLU A 781 -28.03 -0.56 -14.99
CA GLU A 781 -28.27 -1.08 -13.63
C GLU A 781 -28.52 -2.61 -13.68
N LEU A 782 -29.33 -3.09 -14.63
CA LEU A 782 -29.60 -4.52 -14.87
C LEU A 782 -28.39 -5.32 -15.39
N LEU A 783 -27.33 -4.67 -15.89
CA LEU A 783 -26.08 -5.30 -16.30
C LEU A 783 -25.00 -5.26 -15.22
N ILE A 784 -25.25 -4.55 -14.12
CA ILE A 784 -24.36 -4.45 -12.95
C ILE A 784 -24.92 -5.31 -11.78
N ALA A 785 -26.24 -5.55 -11.72
CA ALA A 785 -26.95 -6.37 -10.72
C ALA A 785 -26.99 -7.89 -11.00
#